data_AF-A0A3R7NDA4-F1
#
_entry.id   AF-A0A3R7NDA4-F1
#
_cell.length_a   1.000
_cell.length_b   1.000
_cell.length_c   1.000
_cell.angle_alpha   90.00
_cell.angle_beta   90.00
_cell.angle_gamma   90.00
#
_symmetry.space_group_name_H-M   'P 1'
#
loop_
_entity.id
_entity.type
_entity.pdbx_description
1 polymer ?
#
loop_
_entity_poly.entity_id
_entity_poly.type
_entity_poly.pdbx_seq_one_letter_code
_entity_poly.pdbx_strand_id
1 'polypeptide(L)'
;MSRADKRLHRDHVVGTSKDAAVRLYAFANTRPGYQVVFAPEQPVIVLKTRKGAEQQHPCSQWAPLAAHLFSQRPNTTHAMYVADTTALPEAMEQGERVTPTVGPVVKRLSNVLAKLNAHEATMVAAGVSAPLAFKYVIMGEKMLGHADRLVRRLILLCPESVRPFRQLAKDASKRAPAGEYPKPQLVVLTSNAAQAKEWQEWLQGSATDASGEVLSLLDSWSISTNLKPSLFEAVAREAGSSADGTTVNLETHFSAPRVFRIDFVLSKETKKTEQRVTLSPLTTTGCDNDDGAAAGSELDEEEEEEEEGGAASEGSEGPCSAGCHCPTEASTVFGITALQHCRHPTRVMLEGRVMDAAAGILGTTQGRVVVHRLAEAARLGAAGLKGLELKKGLAVRVETSLERDEAGRTTLKALGLTPLTRMQEKRSMTVCAMAEVPSYNVSTTAHAYGALLVRGRKCVLVRSLSGEFGGMRLPFLLHDDAEESAMDCAVRALCEQCDISPDNFYIPSCIPPVCYYDRSGDDGSSVVCVTVYVALALTAPSGAARDAVEDEESPDEPYDWFGYAKATRLLRTEPERGALEDLQRCLRRAHDAGVYAPLKGFGVFGDDVAVATRHSSAPPSGSLAGLELMLVCAPGDTEGRATQLAKQLMTEFVLSVTPSTPREEVEQAALAALRAGAHVLVLCLSSDVDVNVFSEEELTHWSARGARPRVLTLLLPGVSEAIVGQRDAAAAAAFVYGAMLSDVLLTLDTDMEEFSPPTWGMLRLASQLNTDLALYCGLTARRPISFPPRATMTAANVSTSSEASLREITLRRVGRPLIAARLAPLLEAGALRGCCRQATILWAQGEVWLASRPHARGALTLDARSCCFALDEGEPWQAHEAAAARENVILLHVWATPAALRELEGALGEMLDGMLGRATPPASEAAGEDGLPPWD
;
A
#
# COMPACT_ATOMS: atom_id res chain seq x y z
N MET A 1 5.05 -16.36 -15.18
CA MET A 1 4.39 -17.54 -14.54
C MET A 1 4.61 -18.74 -15.45
N SER A 2 4.92 -19.93 -14.94
CA SER A 2 5.09 -21.12 -15.80
C SER A 2 3.74 -21.67 -16.29
N ARG A 3 3.74 -22.47 -17.36
CA ARG A 3 2.53 -23.14 -17.91
C ARG A 3 1.75 -23.96 -16.87
N ALA A 4 2.44 -24.58 -15.92
CA ALA A 4 1.81 -25.32 -14.83
C ALA A 4 1.15 -24.40 -13.80
N ASP A 5 1.79 -23.26 -13.50
CA ASP A 5 1.25 -22.24 -12.60
C ASP A 5 0.04 -21.54 -13.20
N LYS A 6 0.04 -21.28 -14.53
CA LYS A 6 -1.11 -20.71 -15.26
C LYS A 6 -2.34 -21.63 -15.24
N ARG A 7 -2.16 -22.93 -15.43
CA ARG A 7 -3.24 -23.93 -15.26
C ARG A 7 -3.72 -23.98 -13.81
N LEU A 8 -2.81 -23.99 -12.84
CA LEU A 8 -3.16 -23.94 -11.43
C LEU A 8 -3.92 -22.64 -11.09
N HIS A 9 -3.55 -21.51 -11.68
CA HIS A 9 -4.15 -20.20 -11.41
C HIS A 9 -5.57 -20.07 -11.98
N ARG A 10 -5.76 -20.56 -13.22
CA ARG A 10 -7.06 -20.63 -13.91
C ARG A 10 -8.05 -21.55 -13.20
N ASP A 11 -7.54 -22.64 -12.62
CA ASP A 11 -8.38 -23.63 -11.96
C ASP A 11 -8.72 -23.24 -10.49
N HIS A 12 -8.15 -22.16 -9.92
CA HIS A 12 -8.23 -21.88 -8.47
C HIS A 12 -8.74 -20.48 -8.02
N VAL A 13 -8.98 -19.48 -8.87
CA VAL A 13 -9.39 -18.12 -8.43
C VAL A 13 -10.72 -17.67 -9.07
N VAL A 14 -11.57 -16.96 -8.31
CA VAL A 14 -12.90 -16.45 -8.69
C VAL A 14 -13.15 -15.10 -8.01
N GLY A 15 -13.70 -14.13 -8.76
CA GLY A 15 -14.31 -12.91 -8.22
C GLY A 15 -14.69 -11.73 -9.14
N THR A 16 -15.18 -11.87 -10.38
CA THR A 16 -16.01 -10.80 -11.02
C THR A 16 -17.51 -10.96 -10.70
N SER A 17 -18.36 -9.97 -11.03
CA SER A 17 -19.82 -10.01 -10.79
C SER A 17 -20.59 -11.14 -11.51
N LYS A 18 -19.90 -11.92 -12.36
CA LYS A 18 -20.39 -13.14 -13.00
C LYS A 18 -19.78 -14.43 -12.43
N ASP A 19 -19.02 -14.34 -11.33
CA ASP A 19 -18.11 -15.39 -10.90
C ASP A 19 -18.69 -16.29 -9.81
N ALA A 20 -18.40 -17.58 -9.89
CA ALA A 20 -18.93 -18.64 -9.03
C ALA A 20 -18.24 -18.65 -7.65
N ALA A 21 -18.59 -17.70 -6.77
CA ALA A 21 -18.01 -17.49 -5.44
C ALA A 21 -18.86 -18.06 -4.28
N VAL A 22 -18.24 -18.19 -3.10
CA VAL A 22 -18.95 -18.49 -1.84
C VAL A 22 -19.73 -17.25 -1.42
N ARG A 23 -21.04 -17.38 -1.27
CA ARG A 23 -21.95 -16.27 -0.93
C ARG A 23 -22.15 -16.23 0.59
N LEU A 24 -22.15 -15.05 1.17
CA LEU A 24 -22.42 -14.85 2.60
C LEU A 24 -23.74 -14.11 2.78
N TYR A 25 -24.65 -14.71 3.54
CA TYR A 25 -25.92 -14.10 3.92
C TYR A 25 -25.99 -13.90 5.42
N ALA A 26 -26.68 -12.87 5.88
CA ALA A 26 -26.93 -12.58 7.28
C ALA A 26 -28.44 -12.43 7.54
N PHE A 27 -28.95 -13.15 8.52
CA PHE A 27 -30.26 -12.93 9.11
C PHE A 27 -30.13 -11.95 10.26
N ALA A 28 -30.90 -10.86 10.25
CA ALA A 28 -30.91 -9.87 11.33
C ALA A 28 -32.32 -9.28 11.53
N ASN A 29 -32.65 -8.90 12.77
CA ASN A 29 -33.94 -8.31 13.16
C ASN A 29 -33.87 -6.80 13.46
N THR A 30 -32.74 -6.13 13.18
CA THR A 30 -32.50 -4.70 13.43
C THR A 30 -33.15 -3.77 12.38
N ARG A 31 -33.45 -2.50 12.74
CA ARG A 31 -34.05 -1.41 11.90
C ARG A 31 -33.29 -1.17 10.57
N PRO A 32 -33.84 -0.48 9.55
CA PRO A 32 -33.46 -0.72 8.15
C PRO A 32 -32.01 -0.33 7.87
N GLY A 33 -31.16 -1.35 7.84
CA GLY A 33 -29.72 -1.23 7.68
C GLY A 33 -29.00 -2.15 8.65
N TYR A 34 -28.87 -3.43 8.29
CA TYR A 34 -27.95 -4.31 9.02
C TYR A 34 -26.53 -3.81 8.77
N GLN A 35 -25.85 -3.37 9.81
CA GLN A 35 -24.42 -3.11 9.78
C GLN A 35 -23.71 -4.40 10.19
N VAL A 36 -22.81 -4.90 9.34
CA VAL A 36 -22.07 -6.10 9.70
C VAL A 36 -21.18 -5.79 10.89
N VAL A 37 -21.28 -6.62 11.92
CA VAL A 37 -20.37 -6.57 13.06
C VAL A 37 -19.08 -7.23 12.62
N PHE A 38 -18.00 -6.45 12.51
CA PHE A 38 -16.66 -7.02 12.32
C PHE A 38 -16.26 -7.77 13.58
N ALA A 39 -15.75 -9.00 13.41
CA ALA A 39 -15.37 -9.87 14.51
C ALA A 39 -16.51 -10.17 15.50
N PRO A 40 -17.64 -10.76 15.02
CA PRO A 40 -18.75 -11.11 15.89
C PRO A 40 -18.33 -12.14 16.95
N GLU A 41 -18.81 -11.95 18.17
CA GLU A 41 -18.56 -12.87 19.30
C GLU A 41 -19.57 -14.01 19.27
N GLN A 42 -19.08 -15.25 19.26
CA GLN A 42 -19.86 -16.49 19.26
C GLN A 42 -21.03 -16.54 18.25
N PRO A 43 -20.84 -16.15 16.97
CA PRO A 43 -21.93 -16.16 15.99
C PRO A 43 -22.31 -17.59 15.60
N VAL A 44 -23.55 -17.76 15.11
CA VAL A 44 -23.98 -18.99 14.45
C VAL A 44 -23.78 -18.87 12.94
N ILE A 45 -23.02 -19.79 12.36
CA ILE A 45 -22.69 -19.84 10.93
C ILE A 45 -23.17 -21.15 10.33
N VAL A 46 -24.09 -21.10 9.39
CA VAL A 46 -24.57 -22.29 8.67
C VAL A 46 -23.78 -22.48 7.39
N LEU A 47 -23.25 -23.69 7.17
CA LEU A 47 -22.59 -24.06 5.91
C LEU A 47 -23.54 -24.84 4.99
N LYS A 48 -23.73 -24.35 3.77
CA LYS A 48 -24.54 -24.98 2.72
C LYS A 48 -23.66 -25.32 1.50
N THR A 49 -23.73 -26.58 1.04
CA THR A 49 -22.79 -27.09 0.01
C THR A 49 -23.39 -27.63 -1.28
N ARG A 50 -24.56 -28.30 -1.24
CA ARG A 50 -25.19 -28.86 -2.46
C ARG A 50 -26.54 -28.24 -2.77
N LYS A 51 -26.81 -28.07 -4.07
CA LYS A 51 -28.14 -27.78 -4.61
C LYS A 51 -29.06 -28.96 -4.28
N GLY A 52 -30.24 -28.68 -3.69
CA GLY A 52 -31.25 -29.71 -3.43
C GLY A 52 -31.89 -30.19 -4.73
N ALA A 53 -32.71 -31.25 -4.65
CA ALA A 53 -33.53 -31.69 -5.77
C ALA A 53 -34.58 -30.63 -6.18
N GLU A 54 -35.01 -29.82 -5.21
CA GLU A 54 -35.82 -28.61 -5.43
C GLU A 54 -34.90 -27.38 -5.42
N GLN A 55 -35.13 -26.44 -6.35
CA GLN A 55 -34.40 -25.17 -6.45
C GLN A 55 -34.77 -24.21 -5.30
N GLN A 56 -34.57 -24.64 -4.06
CA GLN A 56 -34.85 -23.83 -2.88
C GLN A 56 -33.63 -22.99 -2.50
N HIS A 57 -33.84 -21.67 -2.33
CA HIS A 57 -32.80 -20.75 -1.89
C HIS A 57 -32.29 -21.14 -0.48
N PRO A 58 -30.96 -21.12 -0.22
CA PRO A 58 -30.39 -21.48 1.09
C PRO A 58 -31.01 -20.73 2.27
N CYS A 59 -31.26 -19.43 2.13
CA CYS A 59 -31.90 -18.65 3.20
C CYS A 59 -33.35 -19.10 3.46
N SER A 60 -34.10 -19.55 2.46
CA SER A 60 -35.46 -20.07 2.67
C SER A 60 -35.43 -21.38 3.47
N GLN A 61 -34.40 -22.21 3.27
CA GLN A 61 -34.20 -23.46 4.03
C GLN A 61 -33.92 -23.20 5.52
N TRP A 62 -33.15 -22.15 5.84
CA TRP A 62 -32.65 -21.87 7.19
C TRP A 62 -33.37 -20.75 7.93
N ALA A 63 -34.35 -20.11 7.31
CA ALA A 63 -35.19 -19.09 7.95
C ALA A 63 -35.86 -19.56 9.25
N PRO A 64 -36.37 -20.81 9.37
CA PRO A 64 -36.94 -21.29 10.64
C PRO A 64 -35.92 -21.35 11.78
N LEU A 65 -34.67 -21.73 11.49
CA LEU A 65 -33.59 -21.73 12.49
C LEU A 65 -33.30 -20.31 12.99
N ALA A 66 -33.21 -19.36 12.06
CA ALA A 66 -33.02 -17.95 12.40
C ALA A 66 -34.16 -17.46 13.31
N ALA A 67 -35.42 -17.73 12.95
CA ALA A 67 -36.56 -17.37 13.77
C ALA A 67 -36.48 -17.94 15.20
N HIS A 68 -36.09 -19.21 15.36
CA HIS A 68 -35.87 -19.80 16.68
C HIS A 68 -34.74 -19.12 17.46
N LEU A 69 -33.59 -18.85 16.83
CA LEU A 69 -32.45 -18.20 17.48
C LEU A 69 -32.79 -16.78 17.95
N PHE A 70 -33.45 -15.98 17.12
CA PHE A 70 -33.87 -14.62 17.49
C PHE A 70 -34.98 -14.62 18.55
N SER A 71 -35.86 -15.63 18.57
CA SER A 71 -36.85 -15.77 19.64
C SER A 71 -36.23 -16.11 21.00
N GLN A 72 -35.13 -16.88 21.01
CA GLN A 72 -34.39 -17.23 22.22
C GLN A 72 -33.45 -16.10 22.68
N ARG A 73 -33.04 -15.22 21.76
CA ARG A 73 -32.14 -14.08 22.01
C ARG A 73 -32.77 -12.78 21.52
N PRO A 74 -33.90 -12.34 22.10
CA PRO A 74 -34.60 -11.16 21.61
C PRO A 74 -33.72 -9.89 21.65
N ASN A 75 -32.78 -9.83 22.59
CA ASN A 75 -31.89 -8.68 22.80
C ASN A 75 -30.60 -8.74 21.96
N THR A 76 -30.37 -9.75 21.11
CA THR A 76 -29.11 -9.82 20.37
C THR A 76 -29.07 -8.84 19.21
N THR A 77 -27.91 -8.21 19.02
CA THR A 77 -27.59 -7.39 17.84
C THR A 77 -26.86 -8.19 16.76
N HIS A 78 -26.42 -9.41 17.08
CA HIS A 78 -25.66 -10.27 16.19
C HIS A 78 -26.56 -10.94 15.13
N ALA A 79 -26.02 -11.09 13.92
CA ALA A 79 -26.68 -11.85 12.86
C ALA A 79 -26.38 -13.35 12.96
N MET A 80 -27.29 -14.15 12.42
CA MET A 80 -27.00 -15.53 12.02
C MET A 80 -26.51 -15.53 10.58
N TYR A 81 -25.37 -16.17 10.30
CA TYR A 81 -24.77 -16.18 8.97
C TYR A 81 -25.05 -17.48 8.22
N VAL A 82 -25.16 -17.41 6.89
CA VAL A 82 -25.20 -18.57 5.99
C VAL A 82 -24.10 -18.42 4.96
N ALA A 83 -23.11 -19.31 5.02
CA ALA A 83 -22.07 -19.46 4.01
C ALA A 83 -22.53 -20.48 2.96
N ASP A 84 -22.80 -20.00 1.76
CA ASP A 84 -23.33 -20.78 0.65
C ASP A 84 -22.26 -21.04 -0.41
N THR A 85 -21.91 -22.32 -0.57
CA THR A 85 -20.95 -22.81 -1.57
C THR A 85 -21.65 -23.47 -2.76
N THR A 86 -22.98 -23.48 -2.83
CA THR A 86 -23.75 -24.18 -3.90
C THR A 86 -23.59 -23.58 -5.29
N ALA A 87 -23.15 -22.33 -5.37
CA ALA A 87 -22.84 -21.66 -6.63
C ALA A 87 -21.48 -22.09 -7.20
N LEU A 88 -20.64 -22.80 -6.43
CA LEU A 88 -19.32 -23.24 -6.89
C LEU A 88 -19.44 -24.33 -7.97
N PRO A 89 -18.50 -24.41 -8.94
CA PRO A 89 -18.52 -25.42 -9.99
C PRO A 89 -18.34 -26.85 -9.43
N GLU A 90 -19.01 -27.84 -10.03
CA GLU A 90 -18.88 -29.25 -9.61
C GLU A 90 -17.45 -29.79 -9.69
N ALA A 91 -16.65 -29.31 -10.65
CA ALA A 91 -15.22 -29.65 -10.76
C ALA A 91 -14.45 -29.30 -9.47
N MET A 92 -14.86 -28.23 -8.78
CA MET A 92 -14.26 -27.80 -7.53
C MET A 92 -14.63 -28.73 -6.38
N GLU A 93 -15.89 -29.18 -6.33
CA GLU A 93 -16.30 -30.21 -5.36
C GLU A 93 -15.56 -31.54 -5.59
N GLN A 94 -15.33 -31.92 -6.84
CA GLN A 94 -14.57 -33.12 -7.18
C GLN A 94 -13.11 -32.97 -6.72
N GLY A 95 -12.49 -31.82 -7.00
CA GLY A 95 -11.15 -31.49 -6.50
C GLY A 95 -11.06 -31.51 -4.97
N GLU A 96 -12.09 -31.04 -4.27
CA GLU A 96 -12.15 -31.08 -2.81
C GLU A 96 -12.19 -32.51 -2.26
N ARG A 97 -12.89 -33.43 -2.91
CA ARG A 97 -13.01 -34.83 -2.49
C ARG A 97 -11.70 -35.61 -2.68
N VAL A 98 -10.93 -35.28 -3.70
CA VAL A 98 -9.65 -35.95 -4.01
C VAL A 98 -8.49 -35.37 -3.19
N THR A 99 -8.60 -34.11 -2.77
CA THR A 99 -7.54 -33.44 -2.00
C THR A 99 -7.59 -33.87 -0.52
N PRO A 100 -6.56 -34.53 0.04
CA PRO A 100 -6.59 -35.01 1.43
C PRO A 100 -6.44 -33.90 2.48
N THR A 101 -6.04 -32.68 2.10
CA THR A 101 -5.73 -31.57 3.03
C THR A 101 -6.69 -30.40 2.93
N VAL A 102 -6.30 -29.27 2.32
CA VAL A 102 -7.21 -28.15 2.01
C VAL A 102 -7.42 -28.15 0.50
N GLY A 103 -8.62 -28.50 0.07
CA GLY A 103 -9.01 -28.38 -1.34
C GLY A 103 -9.53 -26.98 -1.69
N PRO A 104 -9.95 -26.80 -2.95
CA PRO A 104 -10.33 -25.49 -3.48
C PRO A 104 -11.62 -24.92 -2.84
N VAL A 105 -12.56 -25.77 -2.39
CA VAL A 105 -13.79 -25.30 -1.72
C VAL A 105 -13.45 -24.80 -0.31
N VAL A 106 -12.63 -25.53 0.45
CA VAL A 106 -12.25 -25.14 1.82
C VAL A 106 -11.43 -23.85 1.82
N LYS A 107 -10.56 -23.63 0.82
CA LYS A 107 -9.84 -22.35 0.65
C LYS A 107 -10.79 -21.17 0.48
N ARG A 108 -11.78 -21.30 -0.40
CA ARG A 108 -12.76 -20.22 -0.66
C ARG A 108 -13.65 -19.95 0.53
N LEU A 109 -14.09 -21.01 1.21
CA LEU A 109 -14.84 -20.89 2.46
C LEU A 109 -14.02 -20.15 3.52
N SER A 110 -12.74 -20.50 3.67
CA SER A 110 -11.85 -19.84 4.63
C SER A 110 -11.67 -18.36 4.35
N ASN A 111 -11.52 -17.96 3.09
CA ASN A 111 -11.38 -16.55 2.73
C ASN A 111 -12.60 -15.71 3.13
N VAL A 112 -13.81 -16.27 2.96
CA VAL A 112 -15.05 -15.57 3.36
C VAL A 112 -15.18 -15.51 4.87
N LEU A 113 -14.92 -16.60 5.58
CA LEU A 113 -15.04 -16.65 7.03
C LEU A 113 -13.94 -15.84 7.75
N ALA A 114 -12.74 -15.77 7.18
CA ALA A 114 -11.64 -14.94 7.68
C ALA A 114 -11.95 -13.44 7.59
N LYS A 115 -12.65 -13.01 6.52
CA LYS A 115 -13.09 -11.60 6.38
C LYS A 115 -14.21 -11.25 7.37
N LEU A 116 -15.03 -12.22 7.78
CA LEU A 116 -15.97 -12.06 8.87
C LEU A 116 -15.26 -12.01 10.24
N ASN A 117 -14.12 -12.71 10.35
CA ASN A 117 -13.24 -12.76 11.52
C ASN A 117 -13.94 -13.14 12.83
N ALA A 118 -14.87 -14.10 12.78
CA ALA A 118 -15.65 -14.48 13.95
C ALA A 118 -14.78 -15.01 15.11
N HIS A 119 -15.13 -14.64 16.35
CA HIS A 119 -14.52 -15.19 17.56
C HIS A 119 -15.41 -16.31 18.12
N GLU A 120 -14.84 -17.50 18.28
CA GLU A 120 -15.53 -18.66 18.87
C GLU A 120 -16.88 -19.05 18.22
N ALA A 121 -16.99 -18.96 16.89
CA ALA A 121 -18.24 -19.27 16.20
C ALA A 121 -18.75 -20.70 16.42
N THR A 122 -20.07 -20.86 16.36
CA THR A 122 -20.74 -22.16 16.22
C THR A 122 -21.08 -22.39 14.75
N MET A 123 -20.40 -23.34 14.11
CA MET A 123 -20.70 -23.75 12.74
C MET A 123 -21.73 -24.89 12.72
N VAL A 124 -22.75 -24.76 11.88
CA VAL A 124 -23.81 -25.77 11.70
C VAL A 124 -23.77 -26.30 10.27
N ALA A 125 -23.72 -27.62 10.11
CA ALA A 125 -23.70 -28.25 8.79
C ALA A 125 -24.61 -29.48 8.74
N ALA A 126 -25.51 -29.51 7.75
CA ALA A 126 -26.49 -30.60 7.60
C ALA A 126 -26.12 -31.60 6.48
N GLY A 127 -26.30 -32.88 6.78
CA GLY A 127 -26.20 -34.01 5.85
C GLY A 127 -24.91 -33.97 5.04
N VAL A 128 -25.04 -33.80 3.72
CA VAL A 128 -23.92 -33.75 2.76
C VAL A 128 -22.92 -32.61 3.00
N SER A 129 -23.28 -31.56 3.75
CA SER A 129 -22.37 -30.45 4.08
C SER A 129 -21.44 -30.79 5.25
N ALA A 130 -21.77 -31.81 6.04
CA ALA A 130 -21.08 -32.14 7.28
C ALA A 130 -19.58 -32.52 7.07
N PRO A 131 -19.20 -33.33 6.05
CA PRO A 131 -17.79 -33.64 5.82
C PRO A 131 -16.95 -32.41 5.47
N LEU A 132 -17.49 -31.47 4.69
CA LEU A 132 -16.79 -30.23 4.33
C LEU A 132 -16.58 -29.33 5.56
N ALA A 133 -17.61 -29.17 6.40
CA ALA A 133 -17.50 -28.40 7.63
C ALA A 133 -16.47 -29.01 8.59
N PHE A 134 -16.49 -30.34 8.75
CA PHE A 134 -15.50 -31.04 9.57
C PHE A 134 -14.08 -30.85 9.05
N LYS A 135 -13.88 -30.96 7.73
CA LYS A 135 -12.59 -30.72 7.09
C LYS A 135 -12.08 -29.29 7.30
N TYR A 136 -12.97 -28.30 7.16
CA TYR A 136 -12.65 -26.89 7.41
C TYR A 136 -12.19 -26.65 8.86
N VAL A 137 -12.95 -27.14 9.84
CA VAL A 137 -12.68 -26.91 11.27
C VAL A 137 -11.44 -27.64 11.77
N ILE A 138 -11.20 -28.87 11.32
CA ILE A 138 -10.07 -29.69 11.78
C ILE A 138 -8.76 -29.34 11.08
N MET A 139 -8.80 -29.01 9.78
CA MET A 139 -7.59 -28.83 8.96
C MET A 139 -7.52 -27.46 8.30
N GLY A 140 -8.64 -26.95 7.80
CA GLY A 140 -8.73 -25.72 6.99
C GLY A 140 -8.17 -24.49 7.70
N GLU A 141 -8.64 -24.19 8.90
CA GLU A 141 -8.26 -22.96 9.61
C GLU A 141 -6.74 -22.88 9.88
N LYS A 142 -6.20 -23.92 10.53
CA LYS A 142 -4.78 -23.96 10.93
C LYS A 142 -3.85 -24.00 9.72
N MET A 143 -4.14 -24.82 8.69
CA MET A 143 -3.26 -24.95 7.53
C MET A 143 -3.29 -23.73 6.61
N LEU A 144 -4.30 -22.86 6.75
CA LEU A 144 -4.40 -21.59 6.04
C LEU A 144 -3.87 -20.40 6.85
N GLY A 145 -3.24 -20.65 8.02
CA GLY A 145 -2.47 -19.66 8.76
C GLY A 145 -3.27 -18.79 9.72
N HIS A 146 -4.49 -19.20 10.11
CA HIS A 146 -5.25 -18.48 11.14
C HIS A 146 -4.60 -18.69 12.51
N ALA A 147 -4.31 -17.59 13.20
CA ALA A 147 -3.68 -17.59 14.53
C ALA A 147 -4.66 -18.02 15.62
N ASP A 148 -5.91 -17.55 15.53
CA ASP A 148 -7.00 -17.86 16.44
C ASP A 148 -8.09 -18.71 15.76
N ARG A 149 -8.83 -19.47 16.55
CA ARG A 149 -9.89 -20.34 16.05
C ARG A 149 -11.17 -19.55 15.76
N LEU A 150 -11.51 -19.46 14.48
CA LEU A 150 -12.74 -18.81 14.03
C LEU A 150 -13.98 -19.62 14.44
N VAL A 151 -13.92 -20.96 14.35
CA VAL A 151 -15.01 -21.87 14.73
C VAL A 151 -14.62 -22.71 15.94
N ARG A 152 -15.16 -22.38 17.13
CA ARG A 152 -14.92 -23.15 18.36
C ARG A 152 -15.80 -24.39 18.44
N ARG A 153 -17.05 -24.32 17.98
CA ARG A 153 -18.01 -25.43 18.07
C ARG A 153 -18.54 -25.80 16.69
N LEU A 154 -18.57 -27.10 16.40
CA LEU A 154 -19.11 -27.66 15.16
C LEU A 154 -20.30 -28.56 15.47
N ILE A 155 -21.46 -28.23 14.92
CA ILE A 155 -22.70 -29.02 15.02
C ILE A 155 -22.97 -29.71 13.68
N LEU A 156 -22.95 -31.04 13.68
CA LEU A 156 -23.27 -31.86 12.52
C LEU A 156 -24.71 -32.38 12.63
N LEU A 157 -25.56 -32.01 11.68
CA LEU A 157 -26.97 -32.41 11.66
C LEU A 157 -27.20 -33.57 10.70
N CYS A 158 -27.69 -34.68 11.25
CA CYS A 158 -28.04 -35.90 10.53
C CYS A 158 -26.99 -36.31 9.48
N PRO A 159 -25.70 -36.47 9.85
CA PRO A 159 -24.69 -36.92 8.89
C PRO A 159 -25.04 -38.33 8.37
N GLU A 160 -24.89 -38.54 7.06
CA GLU A 160 -25.29 -39.80 6.41
C GLU A 160 -24.49 -41.02 6.92
N SER A 161 -23.21 -40.83 7.26
CA SER A 161 -22.32 -41.89 7.75
C SER A 161 -21.13 -41.30 8.51
N VAL A 162 -20.56 -42.06 9.46
CA VAL A 162 -19.31 -41.72 10.16
C VAL A 162 -18.05 -41.93 9.28
N ARG A 163 -18.14 -42.71 8.20
CA ARG A 163 -16.97 -43.12 7.39
C ARG A 163 -16.13 -41.96 6.82
N PRO A 164 -16.70 -40.89 6.22
CA PRO A 164 -15.90 -39.78 5.69
C PRO A 164 -15.10 -39.06 6.79
N PHE A 165 -15.67 -38.97 7.98
CA PHE A 165 -15.06 -38.31 9.13
C PHE A 165 -13.88 -39.12 9.69
N ARG A 166 -13.97 -40.46 9.68
CA ARG A 166 -12.85 -41.35 10.03
C ARG A 166 -11.65 -41.13 9.12
N GLN A 167 -11.88 -40.98 7.82
CA GLN A 167 -10.82 -40.73 6.85
C GLN A 167 -10.18 -39.35 7.06
N LEU A 168 -11.01 -38.31 7.19
CA LEU A 168 -10.52 -36.94 7.42
C LEU A 168 -9.71 -36.81 8.71
N ALA A 169 -10.12 -37.49 9.79
CA ALA A 169 -9.37 -37.49 11.04
C ALA A 169 -7.99 -38.16 10.91
N LYS A 170 -7.93 -39.30 10.20
CA LYS A 170 -6.65 -39.98 9.92
C LYS A 170 -5.69 -39.11 9.12
N ASP A 171 -6.22 -38.39 8.12
CA ASP A 171 -5.42 -37.50 7.28
C ASP A 171 -4.93 -36.27 8.05
N ALA A 172 -5.72 -35.77 9.00
CA ALA A 172 -5.33 -34.70 9.92
C ALA A 172 -4.24 -35.14 10.91
N SER A 173 -4.39 -36.31 11.54
CA SER A 173 -3.47 -36.80 12.58
C SER A 173 -2.06 -37.12 12.05
N LYS A 174 -1.93 -37.60 10.81
CA LYS A 174 -0.62 -37.83 10.16
C LYS A 174 0.22 -36.57 9.97
N ARG A 175 -0.39 -35.39 10.07
CA ARG A 175 0.21 -34.12 9.64
C ARG A 175 0.14 -33.04 10.71
N ALA A 176 -0.30 -33.35 11.92
CA ALA A 176 -0.43 -32.37 12.99
C ALA A 176 0.95 -31.79 13.38
N PRO A 177 1.21 -30.48 13.15
CA PRO A 177 2.43 -29.85 13.63
C PRO A 177 2.32 -29.55 15.13
N ALA A 178 3.45 -29.66 15.84
CA ALA A 178 3.66 -29.72 17.30
C ALA A 178 3.22 -28.48 18.15
N GLY A 179 2.41 -27.56 17.61
CA GLY A 179 1.99 -26.33 18.29
C GLY A 179 0.56 -26.34 18.86
N GLU A 180 0.37 -25.62 19.97
CA GLU A 180 -0.84 -25.43 20.79
C GLU A 180 -1.98 -24.66 20.08
N TYR A 181 -2.48 -25.12 18.92
CA TYR A 181 -3.69 -24.53 18.34
C TYR A 181 -4.94 -25.02 19.10
N PRO A 182 -5.88 -24.14 19.50
CA PRO A 182 -7.06 -24.55 20.26
C PRO A 182 -7.86 -25.64 19.55
N LYS A 183 -8.33 -26.64 20.29
CA LYS A 183 -9.13 -27.75 19.74
C LYS A 183 -10.62 -27.37 19.69
N PRO A 184 -11.39 -27.82 18.68
CA PRO A 184 -12.80 -27.51 18.57
C PRO A 184 -13.68 -28.51 19.36
N GLN A 185 -14.91 -28.11 19.64
CA GLN A 185 -15.97 -28.93 20.22
C GLN A 185 -16.84 -29.52 19.12
N LEU A 186 -17.19 -30.81 19.21
CA LEU A 186 -18.01 -31.48 18.21
C LEU A 186 -19.35 -31.94 18.79
N VAL A 187 -20.47 -31.50 18.20
CA VAL A 187 -21.82 -31.97 18.55
C VAL A 187 -22.42 -32.68 17.36
N VAL A 188 -22.90 -33.91 17.55
CA VAL A 188 -23.57 -34.69 16.49
C VAL A 188 -25.03 -34.88 16.85
N LEU A 189 -25.91 -34.35 16.01
CA LEU A 189 -27.36 -34.50 16.12
C LEU A 189 -27.84 -35.53 15.11
N THR A 190 -28.43 -36.64 15.56
CA THR A 190 -28.96 -37.67 14.66
C THR A 190 -30.26 -38.26 15.16
N SER A 191 -31.22 -38.49 14.25
CA SER A 191 -32.49 -39.17 14.55
C SER A 191 -32.31 -40.69 14.67
N ASN A 192 -31.20 -41.23 14.18
CA ASN A 192 -30.98 -42.67 14.05
C ASN A 192 -30.10 -43.20 15.19
N ALA A 193 -30.70 -44.01 16.07
CA ALA A 193 -30.02 -44.62 17.20
C ALA A 193 -28.84 -45.53 16.79
N ALA A 194 -28.92 -46.21 15.63
CA ALA A 194 -27.82 -47.04 15.14
C ALA A 194 -26.62 -46.18 14.70
N GLN A 195 -26.88 -45.06 14.00
CA GLN A 195 -25.83 -44.10 13.68
C GLN A 195 -25.25 -43.44 14.93
N ALA A 196 -26.08 -43.08 15.91
CA ALA A 196 -25.61 -42.54 17.18
C ALA A 196 -24.62 -43.50 17.87
N LYS A 197 -24.91 -44.81 17.84
CA LYS A 197 -24.02 -45.85 18.36
C LYS A 197 -22.70 -45.93 17.57
N GLU A 198 -22.74 -45.89 16.24
CA GLU A 198 -21.52 -45.89 15.40
C GLU A 198 -20.61 -44.66 15.65
N TRP A 199 -21.22 -43.49 15.85
CA TRP A 199 -20.52 -42.27 16.23
C TRP A 199 -19.94 -42.36 17.64
N GLN A 200 -20.70 -42.93 18.58
CA GLN A 200 -20.25 -43.15 19.95
C GLN A 200 -19.07 -44.13 20.02
N GLU A 201 -19.15 -45.26 19.32
CA GLU A 201 -18.06 -46.24 19.23
C GLU A 201 -16.78 -45.62 18.63
N TRP A 202 -16.92 -44.76 17.61
CA TRP A 202 -15.77 -44.08 17.01
C TRP A 202 -15.15 -43.04 17.94
N LEU A 203 -15.96 -42.20 18.59
CA LEU A 203 -15.50 -41.13 19.47
C LEU A 203 -15.03 -41.63 20.85
N GLN A 204 -15.49 -42.79 21.31
CA GLN A 204 -15.06 -43.44 22.56
C GLN A 204 -13.87 -44.40 22.39
N GLY A 205 -13.42 -44.66 21.16
CA GLY A 205 -12.38 -45.64 20.88
C GLY A 205 -11.09 -45.38 21.69
N SER A 206 -10.56 -46.42 22.33
CA SER A 206 -9.33 -46.40 23.13
C SER A 206 -8.14 -45.83 22.35
N ALA A 207 -7.24 -45.12 23.04
CA ALA A 207 -5.98 -44.58 22.50
C ALA A 207 -5.04 -45.65 21.87
N THR A 208 -5.32 -46.94 22.08
CA THR A 208 -4.55 -48.06 21.55
C THR A 208 -5.04 -48.59 20.20
N ASP A 209 -6.25 -48.23 19.75
CA ASP A 209 -6.76 -48.57 18.42
C ASP A 209 -6.68 -47.34 17.50
N ALA A 210 -6.64 -47.54 16.17
CA ALA A 210 -6.61 -46.48 15.14
C ALA A 210 -7.79 -45.48 15.20
N SER A 211 -8.69 -45.61 16.18
CA SER A 211 -9.75 -44.67 16.57
C SER A 211 -9.33 -43.59 17.57
N GLY A 212 -8.23 -43.76 18.31
CA GLY A 212 -7.72 -42.78 19.29
C GLY A 212 -7.21 -41.47 18.68
N GLU A 213 -7.03 -41.44 17.36
CA GLU A 213 -6.52 -40.30 16.60
C GLU A 213 -7.44 -39.07 16.66
N VAL A 214 -8.75 -39.25 16.79
CA VAL A 214 -9.74 -38.13 16.82
C VAL A 214 -9.76 -37.39 18.14
N LEU A 215 -9.59 -38.09 19.26
CA LEU A 215 -9.57 -37.47 20.59
C LEU A 215 -8.41 -36.49 20.73
N SER A 216 -7.32 -36.70 19.99
CA SER A 216 -6.22 -35.74 19.91
C SER A 216 -6.61 -34.42 19.22
N LEU A 217 -7.60 -34.45 18.33
CA LEU A 217 -8.01 -33.32 17.49
C LEU A 217 -9.15 -32.49 18.10
N LEU A 218 -9.87 -33.01 19.10
CA LEU A 218 -11.07 -32.38 19.69
C LEU A 218 -10.84 -31.98 21.15
N ASP A 219 -11.52 -30.91 21.58
CA ASP A 219 -11.58 -30.45 22.96
C ASP A 219 -12.62 -31.27 23.75
N SER A 220 -13.82 -31.36 23.20
CA SER A 220 -14.92 -32.15 23.73
C SER A 220 -15.85 -32.60 22.61
N TRP A 221 -16.67 -33.62 22.88
CA TRP A 221 -17.68 -34.09 21.94
C TRP A 221 -18.96 -34.54 22.65
N SER A 222 -20.09 -34.40 21.97
CA SER A 222 -21.39 -34.91 22.42
C SER A 222 -22.21 -35.45 21.24
N ILE A 223 -23.09 -36.41 21.55
CA ILE A 223 -24.04 -36.99 20.58
C ILE A 223 -25.42 -36.87 21.21
N SER A 224 -26.36 -36.28 20.47
CA SER A 224 -27.74 -36.13 20.92
C SER A 224 -28.70 -36.72 19.89
N THR A 225 -29.59 -37.58 20.37
CA THR A 225 -30.70 -38.13 19.59
C THR A 225 -32.02 -37.39 19.84
N ASN A 226 -32.00 -36.40 20.74
CA ASN A 226 -33.19 -35.64 21.10
C ASN A 226 -33.42 -34.45 20.16
N LEU A 227 -34.06 -34.75 19.04
CA LEU A 227 -34.41 -33.76 18.01
C LEU A 227 -35.79 -33.11 18.19
N LYS A 228 -36.45 -33.32 19.33
CA LYS A 228 -37.79 -32.80 19.58
C LYS A 228 -37.73 -31.36 20.10
N PRO A 229 -38.76 -30.53 19.80
CA PRO A 229 -39.91 -30.80 18.93
C PRO A 229 -39.61 -30.61 17.43
N SER A 230 -38.52 -29.91 17.07
CA SER A 230 -38.02 -29.79 15.70
C SER A 230 -36.49 -29.89 15.64
N LEU A 231 -35.97 -30.25 14.46
CA LEU A 231 -34.53 -30.28 14.20
C LEU A 231 -33.87 -28.92 14.49
N PHE A 232 -34.50 -27.81 14.07
CA PHE A 232 -33.97 -26.46 14.27
C PHE A 232 -33.94 -26.04 15.73
N GLU A 233 -34.92 -26.46 16.53
CA GLU A 233 -34.89 -26.22 17.98
C GLU A 233 -33.81 -27.02 18.70
N ALA A 234 -33.53 -28.24 18.24
CA ALA A 234 -32.39 -29.01 18.73
C ALA A 234 -31.06 -28.31 18.41
N VAL A 235 -30.92 -27.73 17.22
CA VAL A 235 -29.73 -26.92 16.87
C VAL A 235 -29.62 -25.70 17.78
N ALA A 236 -30.70 -24.94 17.96
CA ALA A 236 -30.69 -23.73 18.77
C ALA A 236 -30.33 -24.02 20.25
N ARG A 237 -30.80 -25.16 20.79
CA ARG A 237 -30.45 -25.64 22.13
C ARG A 237 -28.95 -25.92 22.28
N GLU A 238 -28.35 -26.60 21.31
CA GLU A 238 -26.96 -27.06 21.35
C GLU A 238 -25.95 -25.96 20.94
N ALA A 239 -26.39 -25.00 20.11
CA ALA A 239 -25.62 -23.82 19.79
C ALA A 239 -25.31 -22.98 21.04
N GLY A 240 -26.17 -23.04 22.06
CA GLY A 240 -26.01 -22.34 23.34
C GLY A 240 -26.31 -20.85 23.18
N SER A 241 -27.29 -20.33 23.92
CA SER A 241 -27.78 -18.96 23.76
C SER A 241 -27.42 -18.07 24.95
N SER A 242 -26.46 -17.17 24.75
CA SER A 242 -26.19 -16.02 25.60
C SER A 242 -26.61 -14.74 24.87
N ALA A 243 -27.21 -13.79 25.58
CA ALA A 243 -27.30 -12.43 25.07
C ALA A 243 -25.89 -11.85 25.03
N ASP A 244 -25.57 -11.08 23.98
CA ASP A 244 -24.27 -10.42 23.78
C ASP A 244 -24.00 -9.26 24.77
N GLY A 245 -24.80 -9.18 25.85
CA GLY A 245 -24.70 -8.15 26.88
C GLY A 245 -25.24 -6.78 26.47
N THR A 246 -25.68 -6.60 25.22
CA THR A 246 -26.19 -5.31 24.74
C THR A 246 -27.66 -5.11 25.16
N THR A 247 -27.97 -3.95 25.73
CA THR A 247 -29.36 -3.54 26.05
C THR A 247 -29.97 -2.90 24.81
N VAL A 248 -30.92 -3.58 24.17
CA VAL A 248 -31.54 -3.11 22.92
C VAL A 248 -33.04 -2.90 23.12
N ASN A 249 -33.58 -1.83 22.52
CA ASN A 249 -35.02 -1.55 22.57
C ASN A 249 -35.79 -2.49 21.62
N LEU A 250 -36.45 -3.49 22.19
CA LEU A 250 -37.21 -4.51 21.47
C LEU A 250 -38.38 -3.95 20.63
N GLU A 251 -38.93 -2.78 20.98
CA GLU A 251 -40.00 -2.13 20.22
C GLU A 251 -39.54 -1.67 18.83
N THR A 252 -38.21 -1.58 18.63
CA THR A 252 -37.61 -1.13 17.39
C THR A 252 -37.30 -2.27 16.41
N HIS A 253 -37.35 -3.54 16.85
CA HIS A 253 -36.94 -4.70 16.05
C HIS A 253 -38.06 -5.22 15.14
N PHE A 254 -37.67 -5.84 14.02
CA PHE A 254 -38.60 -6.57 13.17
C PHE A 254 -39.04 -7.87 13.87
N SER A 255 -40.33 -8.17 13.79
CA SER A 255 -40.92 -9.41 14.34
C SER A 255 -40.40 -10.69 13.67
N ALA A 256 -39.86 -10.59 12.46
CA ALA A 256 -39.20 -11.67 11.74
C ALA A 256 -37.83 -11.21 11.21
N PRO A 257 -36.81 -12.08 11.21
CA PRO A 257 -35.48 -11.73 10.73
C PRO A 257 -35.51 -11.49 9.21
N ARG A 258 -34.86 -10.40 8.79
CA ARG A 258 -34.62 -10.06 7.38
C ARG A 258 -33.31 -10.65 6.91
N VAL A 259 -33.19 -10.89 5.61
CA VAL A 259 -31.99 -11.47 5.00
C VAL A 259 -31.24 -10.42 4.21
N PHE A 260 -29.96 -10.31 4.53
CA PHE A 260 -29.03 -9.44 3.86
C PHE A 260 -27.94 -10.27 3.19
N ARG A 261 -27.51 -9.87 2.00
CA ARG A 261 -26.33 -10.39 1.34
C ARG A 261 -25.14 -9.50 1.70
N ILE A 262 -24.06 -10.11 2.15
CA ILE A 262 -22.80 -9.44 2.47
C ILE A 262 -21.83 -9.70 1.33
N ASP A 263 -21.48 -8.63 0.63
CA ASP A 263 -20.42 -8.64 -0.37
C ASP A 263 -19.20 -7.90 0.18
N PHE A 264 -18.02 -8.52 0.09
CA PHE A 264 -16.77 -7.88 0.47
C PHE A 264 -16.23 -7.13 -0.75
N VAL A 265 -16.45 -5.82 -0.79
CA VAL A 265 -16.12 -4.94 -1.91
C VAL A 265 -14.96 -4.04 -1.52
N LEU A 266 -13.95 -3.90 -2.38
CA LEU A 266 -12.88 -2.94 -2.12
C LEU A 266 -13.42 -1.51 -2.24
N SER A 267 -13.40 -0.77 -1.14
CA SER A 267 -13.86 0.61 -1.10
C SER A 267 -12.99 1.53 -1.93
N LYS A 268 -13.66 2.41 -2.68
CA LYS A 268 -12.98 3.46 -3.41
C LYS A 268 -12.51 4.59 -2.51
N GLU A 269 -13.22 4.84 -1.41
CA GLU A 269 -12.93 5.94 -0.47
C GLU A 269 -11.92 5.51 0.61
N THR A 270 -12.17 4.40 1.29
CA THR A 270 -11.32 3.97 2.42
C THR A 270 -10.16 3.09 2.01
N LYS A 271 -10.16 2.59 0.75
CA LYS A 271 -9.13 1.70 0.19
C LYS A 271 -8.93 0.41 0.99
N LYS A 272 -9.92 0.08 1.82
CA LYS A 272 -10.05 -1.16 2.57
C LYS A 272 -11.15 -2.02 1.96
N THR A 273 -11.10 -3.33 2.21
CA THR A 273 -12.23 -4.20 1.89
C THR A 273 -13.41 -3.77 2.77
N GLU A 274 -14.38 -3.11 2.18
CA GLU A 274 -15.64 -2.74 2.81
C GLU A 274 -16.67 -3.85 2.66
N GLN A 275 -17.57 -3.92 3.63
CA GLN A 275 -18.65 -4.89 3.64
C GLN A 275 -19.90 -4.20 3.13
N ARG A 276 -20.27 -4.49 1.88
CA ARG A 276 -21.49 -3.98 1.28
C ARG A 276 -22.64 -4.90 1.64
N VAL A 277 -23.58 -4.37 2.41
CA VAL A 277 -24.79 -5.08 2.82
C VAL A 277 -25.93 -4.70 1.89
N THR A 278 -26.53 -5.69 1.23
CA THR A 278 -27.71 -5.49 0.37
C THR A 278 -28.88 -6.31 0.90
N LEU A 279 -30.08 -5.74 0.92
CA LEU A 279 -31.28 -6.50 1.28
C LEU A 279 -31.52 -7.55 0.19
N SER A 280 -31.56 -8.82 0.58
CA SER A 280 -31.80 -9.91 -0.37
C SER A 280 -33.31 -10.07 -0.58
N PRO A 281 -33.83 -9.94 -1.82
CA PRO A 281 -35.20 -10.38 -2.09
C PRO A 281 -35.21 -11.90 -1.93
N LEU A 282 -35.97 -12.40 -0.96
CA LEU A 282 -36.02 -13.84 -0.66
C LEU A 282 -36.71 -14.68 -1.75
N THR A 283 -36.98 -14.11 -2.93
CA THR A 283 -37.88 -14.70 -3.95
C THR A 283 -37.39 -14.65 -5.40
N THR A 284 -36.20 -14.16 -5.75
CA THR A 284 -35.79 -14.14 -7.17
C THR A 284 -34.44 -14.81 -7.43
N THR A 285 -34.51 -15.99 -8.06
CA THR A 285 -33.44 -16.62 -8.83
C THR A 285 -33.09 -15.70 -10.01
N GLY A 286 -31.82 -15.31 -10.19
CA GLY A 286 -31.43 -14.32 -11.20
C GLY A 286 -31.64 -14.73 -12.67
N CYS A 287 -31.83 -13.70 -13.52
CA CYS A 287 -31.91 -13.63 -15.02
C CYS A 287 -33.25 -14.15 -15.63
N ASP A 288 -34.01 -13.54 -16.58
CA ASP A 288 -33.80 -12.57 -17.68
C ASP A 288 -35.09 -11.79 -18.10
N ASN A 289 -34.89 -10.60 -18.70
CA ASN A 289 -35.52 -9.86 -19.84
C ASN A 289 -37.03 -9.77 -20.23
N ASP A 290 -37.33 -8.57 -20.78
CA ASP A 290 -38.24 -8.13 -21.86
C ASP A 290 -39.75 -7.78 -21.69
N ASP A 291 -40.02 -6.52 -22.09
CA ASP A 291 -41.13 -5.94 -22.86
C ASP A 291 -42.57 -5.77 -22.33
N GLY A 292 -43.04 -4.50 -22.43
CA GLY A 292 -44.22 -4.17 -23.25
C GLY A 292 -45.46 -3.56 -22.57
N ALA A 293 -45.70 -2.26 -22.86
CA ALA A 293 -46.99 -1.58 -23.17
C ALA A 293 -48.23 -1.77 -22.24
N ALA A 294 -49.18 -0.84 -22.05
CA ALA A 294 -49.47 0.56 -22.37
C ALA A 294 -50.83 0.90 -21.70
N ALA A 295 -51.21 2.20 -21.75
CA ALA A 295 -52.53 2.82 -21.49
C ALA A 295 -52.96 3.02 -20.01
N GLY A 296 -53.47 4.19 -19.58
CA GLY A 296 -53.73 5.47 -20.25
C GLY A 296 -54.45 6.47 -19.31
N SER A 297 -54.40 7.78 -19.69
CA SER A 297 -55.33 8.92 -19.44
C SER A 297 -55.78 9.24 -17.99
N GLU A 298 -56.02 10.48 -17.51
CA GLU A 298 -56.18 11.83 -18.09
C GLU A 298 -56.34 12.85 -16.92
N LEU A 299 -55.89 14.11 -17.13
CA LEU A 299 -56.44 15.43 -16.68
C LEU A 299 -56.41 15.81 -15.18
N ASP A 300 -55.66 16.86 -14.78
CA ASP A 300 -56.05 18.29 -14.55
C ASP A 300 -56.42 18.50 -13.04
N GLU A 301 -56.13 19.56 -12.26
CA GLU A 301 -55.94 21.00 -12.45
C GLU A 301 -55.31 21.62 -11.15
N GLU A 302 -54.54 22.72 -11.31
CA GLU A 302 -54.47 24.01 -10.56
C GLU A 302 -54.24 24.20 -9.02
N GLU A 303 -53.31 25.13 -8.73
CA GLU A 303 -53.26 26.23 -7.71
C GLU A 303 -53.33 25.88 -6.19
N GLU A 304 -52.71 26.54 -5.19
CA GLU A 304 -51.85 27.73 -4.98
C GLU A 304 -51.31 27.66 -3.51
N GLU A 305 -50.21 28.38 -3.22
CA GLU A 305 -49.77 29.13 -1.99
C GLU A 305 -50.39 28.83 -0.58
N GLU A 306 -49.81 29.03 0.61
CA GLU A 306 -48.54 29.47 1.22
C GLU A 306 -48.65 29.19 2.75
N GLU A 307 -47.52 29.13 3.45
CA GLU A 307 -47.26 29.42 4.89
C GLU A 307 -47.69 28.53 6.10
N GLU A 308 -46.63 28.22 6.88
CA GLU A 308 -46.44 28.18 8.35
C GLU A 308 -47.32 27.35 9.33
N GLY A 309 -46.63 26.43 10.03
CA GLY A 309 -46.62 26.39 11.50
C GLY A 309 -47.35 25.24 12.22
N GLY A 310 -46.64 24.53 13.11
CA GLY A 310 -47.24 24.00 14.36
C GLY A 310 -47.25 22.48 14.62
N ALA A 311 -46.49 22.10 15.65
CA ALA A 311 -46.49 20.92 16.52
C ALA A 311 -47.58 19.81 16.46
N ALA A 312 -47.09 18.57 16.44
CA ALA A 312 -47.47 17.36 17.22
C ALA A 312 -48.95 16.97 17.46
N SER A 313 -49.35 15.75 17.02
CA SER A 313 -49.91 14.65 17.84
C SER A 313 -50.54 13.52 17.00
N GLU A 314 -50.13 12.29 17.33
CA GLU A 314 -50.81 10.97 17.29
C GLU A 314 -51.92 10.62 16.26
N GLY A 315 -51.60 9.64 15.40
CA GLY A 315 -52.28 8.33 15.31
C GLY A 315 -53.68 8.23 14.68
N SER A 316 -53.79 7.57 13.51
CA SER A 316 -54.66 6.39 13.28
C SER A 316 -54.63 5.94 11.80
N GLU A 317 -54.41 4.63 11.60
CA GLU A 317 -54.93 3.72 10.55
C GLU A 317 -54.73 4.02 9.04
N GLY A 318 -54.03 3.09 8.35
CA GLY A 318 -53.93 3.03 6.87
C GLY A 318 -55.19 2.46 6.18
N PRO A 319 -55.23 2.25 4.83
CA PRO A 319 -54.15 1.62 4.04
C PRO A 319 -53.89 2.19 2.60
N CYS A 320 -52.64 2.02 2.17
CA CYS A 320 -52.08 1.89 0.80
C CYS A 320 -52.85 2.42 -0.44
N SER A 321 -52.20 3.30 -1.21
CA SER A 321 -51.92 3.05 -2.64
C SER A 321 -50.73 3.90 -3.15
N ALA A 322 -50.15 3.44 -4.26
CA ALA A 322 -48.80 3.65 -4.80
C ALA A 322 -48.41 5.07 -5.25
N GLY A 323 -47.09 5.30 -5.35
CA GLY A 323 -46.52 6.13 -6.42
C GLY A 323 -45.65 7.31 -5.98
N CYS A 324 -44.50 7.08 -5.37
CA CYS A 324 -43.41 8.05 -5.41
C CYS A 324 -42.12 7.34 -5.82
N HIS A 325 -41.86 7.31 -7.12
CA HIS A 325 -40.51 7.13 -7.62
C HIS A 325 -39.73 8.38 -7.23
N CYS A 326 -39.09 8.37 -6.06
CA CYS A 326 -37.94 9.24 -5.86
C CYS A 326 -36.88 8.78 -6.87
N PRO A 327 -36.48 9.61 -7.86
CA PRO A 327 -35.27 9.32 -8.60
C PRO A 327 -34.15 9.32 -7.58
N THR A 328 -33.37 8.25 -7.54
CA THR A 328 -32.10 8.23 -6.82
C THR A 328 -31.33 9.45 -7.32
N GLU A 329 -31.05 10.42 -6.44
CA GLU A 329 -30.44 11.70 -6.81
C GLU A 329 -29.16 11.44 -7.62
N ALA A 330 -29.19 11.76 -8.91
CA ALA A 330 -28.02 11.67 -9.76
C ALA A 330 -26.98 12.66 -9.22
N SER A 331 -25.80 12.16 -8.81
CA SER A 331 -24.71 13.00 -8.36
C SER A 331 -24.40 14.05 -9.42
N THR A 332 -24.57 15.33 -9.07
CA THR A 332 -24.38 16.44 -9.99
C THR A 332 -22.96 17.01 -9.83
N VAL A 333 -22.19 17.03 -10.91
CA VAL A 333 -20.80 17.52 -10.94
C VAL A 333 -20.77 18.88 -11.62
N PHE A 334 -20.03 19.85 -11.06
CA PHE A 334 -19.89 21.19 -11.63
C PHE A 334 -18.55 21.35 -12.37
N GLY A 335 -18.58 21.90 -13.58
CA GLY A 335 -17.39 22.18 -14.39
C GLY A 335 -16.88 20.98 -15.19
N ILE A 336 -15.64 21.08 -15.69
CA ILE A 336 -15.04 20.10 -16.61
C ILE A 336 -13.74 19.43 -16.14
N THR A 337 -13.21 19.80 -14.97
CA THR A 337 -11.90 19.32 -14.46
C THR A 337 -11.85 17.83 -14.07
N ALA A 338 -13.00 17.20 -13.85
CA ALA A 338 -13.09 15.82 -13.38
C ALA A 338 -13.86 14.88 -14.33
N LEU A 339 -14.24 15.34 -15.53
CA LEU A 339 -15.11 14.58 -16.44
C LEU A 339 -14.51 13.22 -16.83
N GLN A 340 -13.19 13.17 -17.00
CA GLN A 340 -12.45 11.95 -17.29
C GLN A 340 -12.56 10.89 -16.17
N HIS A 341 -13.01 11.26 -14.97
CA HIS A 341 -13.18 10.36 -13.83
C HIS A 341 -14.66 10.10 -13.47
N CYS A 342 -15.59 10.85 -14.04
CA CYS A 342 -17.04 10.71 -13.81
C CYS A 342 -17.62 9.48 -14.52
N ARG A 343 -18.80 9.03 -14.09
CA ARG A 343 -19.52 7.90 -14.69
C ARG A 343 -20.87 8.29 -15.25
N HIS A 344 -21.47 7.59 -16.20
CA HIS A 344 -22.89 7.72 -16.49
C HIS A 344 -23.71 7.03 -15.36
N PRO A 345 -24.94 7.48 -15.04
CA PRO A 345 -25.61 8.73 -15.45
C PRO A 345 -25.25 9.92 -14.55
N THR A 346 -24.00 10.40 -14.55
CA THR A 346 -23.63 11.67 -13.89
C THR A 346 -24.19 12.85 -14.66
N ARG A 347 -24.94 13.71 -13.96
CA ARG A 347 -25.35 15.02 -14.47
C ARG A 347 -24.22 16.00 -14.27
N VAL A 348 -23.86 16.73 -15.31
CA VAL A 348 -22.79 17.73 -15.29
C VAL A 348 -23.42 19.09 -15.52
N MET A 349 -23.27 19.97 -14.53
CA MET A 349 -23.67 21.36 -14.60
C MET A 349 -22.50 22.20 -15.06
N LEU A 350 -22.68 22.86 -16.21
CA LEU A 350 -21.63 23.60 -16.87
C LEU A 350 -22.05 25.04 -17.09
N GLU A 351 -21.32 25.98 -16.49
CA GLU A 351 -21.46 27.42 -16.81
C GLU A 351 -20.28 27.87 -17.65
N GLY A 352 -20.55 28.43 -18.82
CA GLY A 352 -19.52 28.84 -19.77
C GLY A 352 -20.05 29.80 -20.83
N ARG A 353 -19.15 30.26 -21.71
CA ARG A 353 -19.48 31.08 -22.88
C ARG A 353 -19.51 30.24 -24.14
N VAL A 354 -20.49 30.48 -25.00
CA VAL A 354 -20.53 29.88 -26.33
C VAL A 354 -19.35 30.38 -27.15
N MET A 355 -18.44 29.49 -27.54
CA MET A 355 -17.27 29.82 -28.36
C MET A 355 -17.56 29.62 -29.84
N ASP A 356 -18.24 28.52 -30.16
CA ASP A 356 -18.70 28.15 -31.49
C ASP A 356 -20.06 27.43 -31.36
N ALA A 357 -21.12 28.06 -31.85
CA ALA A 357 -22.47 27.51 -31.77
C ALA A 357 -22.69 26.35 -32.77
N ALA A 358 -21.98 26.31 -33.89
CA ALA A 358 -22.11 25.27 -34.91
C ALA A 358 -21.39 23.99 -34.48
N ALA A 359 -20.19 24.14 -33.89
CA ALA A 359 -19.42 23.03 -33.33
C ALA A 359 -19.85 22.64 -31.90
N GLY A 360 -20.80 23.37 -31.29
CA GLY A 360 -21.27 23.10 -29.93
C GLY A 360 -20.20 23.32 -28.85
N ILE A 361 -19.25 24.24 -29.06
CA ILE A 361 -18.11 24.43 -28.15
C ILE A 361 -18.45 25.47 -27.09
N LEU A 362 -18.36 25.07 -25.82
CA LEU A 362 -18.44 25.96 -24.66
C LEU A 362 -17.05 26.19 -24.07
N GLY A 363 -16.76 27.44 -23.72
CA GLY A 363 -15.53 27.87 -23.07
C GLY A 363 -15.76 28.24 -21.62
N THR A 364 -14.91 27.73 -20.74
CA THR A 364 -14.92 28.01 -19.29
C THR A 364 -13.54 28.48 -18.85
N THR A 365 -13.38 28.88 -17.58
CA THR A 365 -12.07 29.09 -16.94
C THR A 365 -11.20 27.82 -16.92
N GLN A 366 -11.82 26.65 -17.05
CA GLN A 366 -11.18 25.33 -17.00
C GLN A 366 -10.88 24.74 -18.40
N GLY A 367 -11.10 25.51 -19.47
CA GLY A 367 -10.91 25.07 -20.85
C GLY A 367 -12.20 24.95 -21.66
N ARG A 368 -12.08 24.36 -22.85
CA ARG A 368 -13.19 24.18 -23.80
C ARG A 368 -13.70 22.75 -23.79
N VAL A 369 -14.99 22.56 -24.04
CA VAL A 369 -15.62 21.24 -24.15
C VAL A 369 -16.64 21.23 -25.28
N VAL A 370 -16.77 20.11 -25.99
CA VAL A 370 -17.80 19.89 -27.01
C VAL A 370 -19.08 19.42 -26.33
N VAL A 371 -20.17 20.13 -26.60
CA VAL A 371 -21.52 19.81 -26.11
C VAL A 371 -22.44 19.47 -27.28
N HIS A 372 -22.75 18.18 -27.42
CA HIS A 372 -23.72 17.67 -28.37
C HIS A 372 -25.13 18.15 -28.03
N ARG A 373 -25.94 18.34 -29.08
CA ARG A 373 -27.34 18.82 -28.98
C ARG A 373 -27.51 20.18 -28.29
N LEU A 374 -26.46 20.99 -28.16
CA LEU A 374 -26.53 22.32 -27.56
C LEU A 374 -27.55 23.23 -28.26
N ALA A 375 -27.58 23.21 -29.61
CA ALA A 375 -28.54 23.99 -30.39
C ALA A 375 -29.99 23.48 -30.26
N GLU A 376 -30.18 22.18 -30.02
CA GLU A 376 -31.50 21.59 -29.77
C GLU A 376 -32.00 21.96 -28.37
N ALA A 377 -31.14 21.87 -27.36
CA ALA A 377 -31.44 22.29 -26.00
C ALA A 377 -31.77 23.80 -25.91
N ALA A 378 -31.12 24.64 -26.72
CA ALA A 378 -31.45 26.07 -26.82
C ALA A 378 -32.84 26.35 -27.43
N ARG A 379 -33.36 25.43 -28.26
CA ARG A 379 -34.72 25.52 -28.83
C ARG A 379 -35.80 25.00 -27.87
N LEU A 380 -35.45 24.05 -27.00
CA LEU A 380 -36.35 23.39 -26.06
C LEU A 380 -36.39 24.06 -24.66
N GLY A 381 -35.29 24.71 -24.24
CA GLY A 381 -35.06 25.17 -22.87
C GLY A 381 -35.78 26.45 -22.42
N ALA A 382 -36.78 26.94 -23.14
CA ALA A 382 -37.58 28.08 -22.71
C ALA A 382 -39.06 27.68 -22.67
N ALA A 383 -39.58 27.48 -21.46
CA ALA A 383 -41.01 27.54 -21.22
C ALA A 383 -41.49 28.94 -21.66
N GLY A 384 -42.07 29.02 -22.86
CA GLY A 384 -43.02 30.08 -23.22
C GLY A 384 -42.67 31.09 -24.32
N LEU A 385 -41.44 31.27 -24.82
CA LEU A 385 -41.15 32.31 -25.82
C LEU A 385 -39.93 31.96 -26.70
N LYS A 386 -40.04 32.21 -28.02
CA LYS A 386 -39.02 32.12 -29.11
C LYS A 386 -37.64 31.55 -28.71
N GLY A 387 -37.28 30.41 -29.31
CA GLY A 387 -36.01 29.70 -29.06
C GLY A 387 -34.77 30.59 -28.98
N LEU A 388 -33.87 30.28 -28.05
CA LEU A 388 -32.69 31.07 -27.76
C LEU A 388 -31.69 31.01 -28.92
N GLU A 389 -31.36 32.16 -29.52
CA GLU A 389 -30.33 32.26 -30.56
C GLU A 389 -28.93 32.21 -29.91
N LEU A 390 -28.22 31.08 -30.08
CA LEU A 390 -26.86 30.91 -29.57
C LEU A 390 -25.87 31.79 -30.36
N LYS A 391 -25.40 32.86 -29.74
CA LYS A 391 -24.35 33.74 -30.30
C LYS A 391 -23.03 33.53 -29.57
N LYS A 392 -21.93 33.68 -30.31
CA LYS A 392 -20.58 33.66 -29.74
C LYS A 392 -20.47 34.69 -28.60
N GLY A 393 -19.95 34.27 -27.46
CA GLY A 393 -19.78 35.06 -26.24
C GLY A 393 -20.96 35.03 -25.26
N LEU A 394 -22.11 34.47 -25.65
CA LEU A 394 -23.27 34.32 -24.75
C LEU A 394 -22.91 33.42 -23.57
N ALA A 395 -23.16 33.88 -22.34
CA ALA A 395 -22.97 33.08 -21.13
C ALA A 395 -24.20 32.23 -20.85
N VAL A 396 -24.00 30.94 -20.68
CA VAL A 396 -25.06 29.95 -20.49
C VAL A 396 -24.70 29.01 -19.36
N ARG A 397 -25.73 28.53 -18.65
CA ARG A 397 -25.69 27.36 -17.79
C ARG A 397 -26.33 26.21 -18.56
N VAL A 398 -25.63 25.10 -18.65
CA VAL A 398 -26.09 23.91 -19.38
C VAL A 398 -26.07 22.74 -18.42
N GLU A 399 -27.21 22.08 -18.28
CA GLU A 399 -27.32 20.76 -17.67
C GLU A 399 -27.00 19.74 -18.74
N THR A 400 -26.05 18.85 -18.47
CA THR A 400 -25.53 17.91 -19.46
C THR A 400 -25.40 16.50 -18.89
N SER A 401 -25.37 15.50 -19.76
CA SER A 401 -24.95 14.13 -19.43
C SER A 401 -23.59 13.84 -20.07
N LEU A 402 -22.75 13.10 -19.35
CA LEU A 402 -21.45 12.63 -19.83
C LEU A 402 -21.62 11.60 -20.96
N GLU A 403 -20.84 11.73 -22.05
CA GLU A 403 -20.73 10.75 -23.14
C GLU A 403 -19.25 10.51 -23.50
N ARG A 404 -18.89 9.26 -23.81
CA ARG A 404 -17.57 8.87 -24.30
C ARG A 404 -17.69 8.16 -25.65
N ASP A 405 -16.73 8.38 -26.53
CA ASP A 405 -16.66 7.69 -27.83
C ASP A 405 -15.66 6.52 -27.79
N GLU A 406 -15.67 5.69 -28.85
CA GLU A 406 -14.77 4.55 -28.99
C GLU A 406 -13.28 4.94 -29.01
N ALA A 407 -12.98 6.22 -29.29
CA ALA A 407 -11.62 6.76 -29.24
C ALA A 407 -11.23 7.24 -27.83
N GLY A 408 -12.08 7.08 -26.82
CA GLY A 408 -11.86 7.51 -25.45
C GLY A 408 -11.98 9.02 -25.22
N ARG A 409 -12.58 9.77 -26.15
CA ARG A 409 -12.79 11.22 -26.01
C ARG A 409 -14.05 11.48 -25.19
N THR A 410 -13.94 12.44 -24.29
CA THR A 410 -15.07 12.83 -23.43
C THR A 410 -15.80 14.04 -24.00
N THR A 411 -17.10 13.88 -24.23
CA THR A 411 -18.01 14.93 -24.68
C THR A 411 -19.19 15.03 -23.71
N LEU A 412 -19.99 16.07 -23.85
CA LEU A 412 -21.19 16.28 -23.06
C LEU A 412 -22.41 16.33 -23.98
N LYS A 413 -23.55 15.85 -23.53
CA LYS A 413 -24.82 16.00 -24.22
C LYS A 413 -25.74 16.92 -23.44
N ALA A 414 -26.22 17.97 -24.08
CA ALA A 414 -27.12 18.93 -23.45
C ALA A 414 -28.48 18.29 -23.14
N LEU A 415 -28.90 18.43 -21.87
CA LEU A 415 -30.22 18.06 -21.36
C LEU A 415 -31.09 19.31 -21.18
N GLY A 416 -30.50 20.41 -20.70
CA GLY A 416 -31.17 21.68 -20.48
C GLY A 416 -30.20 22.85 -20.63
N LEU A 417 -30.72 24.02 -21.02
CA LEU A 417 -29.92 25.22 -21.23
C LEU A 417 -30.64 26.46 -20.71
N THR A 418 -29.93 27.30 -19.97
CA THR A 418 -30.44 28.57 -19.43
C THR A 418 -29.41 29.68 -19.65
N PRO A 419 -29.78 30.82 -20.27
CA PRO A 419 -28.88 31.96 -20.37
C PRO A 419 -28.63 32.58 -18.98
N LEU A 420 -27.39 32.97 -18.69
CA LEU A 420 -27.05 33.61 -17.42
C LEU A 420 -27.33 35.12 -17.48
N THR A 421 -27.87 35.66 -16.39
CA THR A 421 -27.99 37.12 -16.23
C THR A 421 -26.62 37.75 -15.94
N ARG A 422 -26.45 39.06 -16.19
CA ARG A 422 -25.20 39.78 -15.86
C ARG A 422 -24.77 39.62 -14.40
N MET A 423 -25.71 39.47 -13.47
CA MET A 423 -25.42 39.27 -12.05
C MET A 423 -24.92 37.84 -11.78
N GLN A 424 -25.53 36.83 -12.40
CA GLN A 424 -25.08 35.44 -12.32
C GLN A 424 -23.72 35.25 -13.00
N GLU A 425 -23.50 35.89 -14.16
CA GLU A 425 -22.18 35.91 -14.83
C GLU A 425 -21.08 36.41 -13.89
N LYS A 426 -21.31 37.51 -13.17
CA LYS A 426 -20.33 38.07 -12.21
C LYS A 426 -20.07 37.18 -10.99
N ARG A 427 -21.01 36.30 -10.65
CA ARG A 427 -20.93 35.37 -9.51
C ARG A 427 -20.43 33.98 -9.91
N SER A 428 -20.41 33.66 -11.20
CA SER A 428 -19.93 32.38 -11.71
C SER A 428 -18.42 32.29 -11.56
N MET A 429 -17.94 31.14 -11.06
CA MET A 429 -16.50 30.86 -10.96
C MET A 429 -15.93 30.23 -12.24
N THR A 430 -16.78 29.81 -13.19
CA THR A 430 -16.36 29.12 -14.42
C THR A 430 -16.55 29.95 -15.68
N VAL A 431 -17.28 31.06 -15.62
CA VAL A 431 -17.42 32.02 -16.72
C VAL A 431 -16.32 33.09 -16.62
N CYS A 432 -15.52 33.25 -17.68
CA CYS A 432 -14.50 34.31 -17.79
C CYS A 432 -14.71 35.16 -19.05
N ALA A 433 -13.89 36.20 -19.24
CA ALA A 433 -13.91 36.98 -20.48
C ALA A 433 -13.46 36.11 -21.66
N MET A 434 -13.97 36.37 -22.88
CA MET A 434 -13.62 35.55 -24.06
C MET A 434 -12.12 35.47 -24.36
N ALA A 435 -11.37 36.54 -24.04
CA ALA A 435 -9.92 36.58 -24.21
C ALA A 435 -9.16 35.73 -23.17
N GLU A 436 -9.81 35.38 -22.06
CA GLU A 436 -9.24 34.63 -20.94
C GLU A 436 -9.61 33.14 -20.98
N VAL A 437 -10.50 32.73 -21.89
CA VAL A 437 -10.87 31.31 -22.08
C VAL A 437 -9.63 30.55 -22.57
N PRO A 438 -9.17 29.49 -21.86
CA PRO A 438 -8.03 28.71 -22.28
C PRO A 438 -8.20 28.12 -23.69
N SER A 439 -7.09 27.98 -24.41
CA SER A 439 -7.10 27.52 -25.80
C SER A 439 -7.31 26.02 -25.96
N TYR A 440 -7.02 25.23 -24.92
CA TYR A 440 -7.15 23.77 -24.95
C TYR A 440 -8.61 23.31 -24.88
N ASN A 441 -8.89 22.18 -25.53
CA ASN A 441 -10.20 21.54 -25.56
C ASN A 441 -10.09 20.15 -24.94
N VAL A 442 -10.83 19.91 -23.86
CA VAL A 442 -10.80 18.61 -23.16
C VAL A 442 -11.40 17.49 -24.03
N SER A 443 -12.35 17.82 -24.90
CA SER A 443 -12.98 16.85 -25.81
C SER A 443 -12.10 16.47 -27.00
N THR A 444 -10.98 17.17 -27.24
CA THR A 444 -10.00 16.76 -28.26
C THR A 444 -8.97 15.76 -27.74
N THR A 445 -8.90 15.58 -26.42
CA THR A 445 -7.98 14.65 -25.78
C THR A 445 -8.70 13.33 -25.57
N ALA A 446 -8.14 12.26 -26.13
CA ALA A 446 -8.55 10.90 -25.82
C ALA A 446 -7.93 10.47 -24.49
N HIS A 447 -8.67 9.70 -23.69
CA HIS A 447 -8.18 9.16 -22.43
C HIS A 447 -8.06 7.64 -22.52
N ALA A 448 -6.92 7.14 -22.04
CA ALA A 448 -6.65 5.73 -21.90
C ALA A 448 -6.18 5.45 -20.47
N TYR A 449 -6.63 4.32 -19.92
CA TYR A 449 -6.28 3.92 -18.57
C TYR A 449 -5.68 2.52 -18.57
N GLY A 450 -4.64 2.37 -17.77
CA GLY A 450 -3.87 1.14 -17.70
C GLY A 450 -3.24 0.96 -16.34
N ALA A 451 -2.59 -0.16 -16.14
CA ALA A 451 -1.82 -0.39 -14.92
C ALA A 451 -0.58 -1.23 -15.18
N LEU A 452 0.52 -0.85 -14.56
CA LEU A 452 1.75 -1.62 -14.53
C LEU A 452 1.63 -2.65 -13.41
N LEU A 453 1.43 -3.92 -13.78
CA LEU A 453 1.43 -5.00 -12.80
C LEU A 453 2.86 -5.34 -12.39
N VAL A 454 3.16 -5.13 -11.12
CA VAL A 454 4.46 -5.33 -10.49
C VAL A 454 4.41 -6.52 -9.54
N ARG A 455 5.47 -7.32 -9.58
CA ARG A 455 5.71 -8.43 -8.66
C ARG A 455 7.20 -8.50 -8.37
N GLY A 456 7.56 -8.11 -7.15
CA GLY A 456 8.96 -8.06 -6.75
C GLY A 456 9.77 -7.14 -7.66
N ARG A 457 10.84 -7.68 -8.23
CA ARG A 457 11.75 -6.96 -9.15
C ARG A 457 11.24 -6.81 -10.57
N LYS A 458 10.09 -7.40 -10.89
CA LYS A 458 9.59 -7.51 -12.27
C LYS A 458 8.25 -6.81 -12.47
N CYS A 459 8.01 -6.42 -13.71
CA CYS A 459 6.72 -5.93 -14.18
C CYS A 459 6.22 -6.71 -15.40
N VAL A 460 4.93 -6.56 -15.68
CA VAL A 460 4.29 -7.12 -16.87
C VAL A 460 4.33 -6.13 -18.03
N LEU A 461 4.76 -6.61 -19.20
CA LEU A 461 4.52 -5.95 -20.49
C LEU A 461 3.67 -6.85 -21.38
N VAL A 462 2.83 -6.24 -22.23
CA VAL A 462 1.90 -6.94 -23.12
C VAL A 462 2.33 -6.87 -24.58
N ARG A 463 1.97 -7.91 -25.34
CA ARG A 463 2.13 -7.99 -26.80
C ARG A 463 0.77 -8.24 -27.46
N SER A 464 0.58 -7.72 -28.67
CA SER A 464 -0.59 -8.07 -29.47
C SER A 464 -0.38 -9.41 -30.17
N LEU A 465 -1.31 -10.35 -29.94
CA LEU A 465 -1.36 -11.61 -30.69
C LEU A 465 -2.12 -11.47 -32.02
N SER A 466 -3.03 -10.48 -32.11
CA SER A 466 -3.79 -10.13 -33.32
C SER A 466 -3.00 -9.24 -34.29
N GLY A 467 -1.90 -8.64 -33.83
CA GLY A 467 -1.09 -7.70 -34.61
C GLY A 467 -1.60 -6.26 -34.60
N GLU A 468 -2.57 -5.92 -33.74
CA GLU A 468 -3.09 -4.55 -33.55
C GLU A 468 -1.98 -3.53 -33.22
N PHE A 469 -0.95 -3.97 -32.50
CA PHE A 469 0.25 -3.18 -32.26
C PHE A 469 1.48 -4.09 -32.23
N GLY A 470 2.62 -3.58 -32.66
CA GLY A 470 3.86 -4.35 -32.64
C GLY A 470 4.64 -4.19 -31.33
N GLY A 471 5.40 -5.22 -30.96
CA GLY A 471 6.35 -5.17 -29.84
C GLY A 471 5.69 -5.27 -28.47
N MET A 472 6.42 -4.82 -27.43
CA MET A 472 5.95 -4.79 -26.06
C MET A 472 5.50 -3.37 -25.68
N ARG A 473 4.44 -3.27 -24.89
CA ARG A 473 3.93 -2.00 -24.35
C ARG A 473 3.42 -2.14 -22.93
N LEU A 474 3.13 -1.00 -22.30
CA LEU A 474 2.42 -0.96 -21.03
C LEU A 474 0.94 -1.40 -21.24
N PRO A 475 0.32 -2.13 -20.28
CA PRO A 475 -1.07 -2.56 -20.40
C PRO A 475 -2.01 -1.36 -20.22
N PHE A 476 -2.79 -1.02 -21.24
CA PHE A 476 -3.79 0.05 -21.18
C PHE A 476 -4.89 -0.12 -22.24
N LEU A 477 -6.08 0.41 -21.99
CA LEU A 477 -7.21 0.46 -22.92
C LEU A 477 -7.75 1.89 -23.05
N LEU A 478 -8.42 2.18 -24.17
CA LEU A 478 -9.16 3.42 -24.35
C LEU A 478 -10.38 3.44 -23.42
N HIS A 479 -10.71 4.62 -22.90
CA HIS A 479 -11.86 4.79 -22.00
C HIS A 479 -13.14 5.06 -22.79
N ASP A 480 -13.68 4.02 -23.40
CA ASP A 480 -14.83 4.08 -24.30
C ASP A 480 -16.19 4.03 -23.58
N ASP A 481 -16.25 3.47 -22.37
CA ASP A 481 -17.49 3.38 -21.60
C ASP A 481 -17.64 4.53 -20.59
N ALA A 482 -18.76 5.26 -20.68
CA ALA A 482 -19.11 6.31 -19.74
C ALA A 482 -19.52 5.76 -18.36
N GLU A 483 -20.06 4.55 -18.24
CA GLU A 483 -20.43 3.89 -16.95
C GLU A 483 -19.20 3.41 -16.15
N GLU A 484 -18.07 3.28 -16.84
CA GLU A 484 -16.80 2.83 -16.28
C GLU A 484 -16.00 4.00 -15.68
N SER A 485 -15.34 3.81 -14.52
CA SER A 485 -14.35 4.79 -14.05
C SER A 485 -12.97 4.52 -14.63
N ALA A 486 -12.11 5.54 -14.67
CA ALA A 486 -10.68 5.42 -14.96
C ALA A 486 -9.98 4.19 -14.32
N MET A 487 -10.23 3.95 -13.02
CA MET A 487 -9.66 2.79 -12.33
C MET A 487 -10.24 1.45 -12.80
N ASP A 488 -11.53 1.40 -13.14
CA ASP A 488 -12.18 0.18 -13.61
C ASP A 488 -11.65 -0.16 -15.02
N CYS A 489 -11.46 0.87 -15.87
CA CYS A 489 -10.80 0.74 -17.17
C CYS A 489 -9.35 0.24 -17.04
N ALA A 490 -8.58 0.74 -16.06
CA ALA A 490 -7.23 0.24 -15.79
C ALA A 490 -7.21 -1.23 -15.31
N VAL A 491 -8.18 -1.64 -14.49
CA VAL A 491 -8.34 -3.04 -14.07
C VAL A 491 -8.72 -3.90 -15.27
N ARG A 492 -9.69 -3.46 -16.09
CA ARG A 492 -10.10 -4.13 -17.32
C ARG A 492 -8.94 -4.29 -18.29
N ALA A 493 -8.09 -3.27 -18.45
CA ALA A 493 -6.88 -3.35 -19.27
C ALA A 493 -5.94 -4.48 -18.84
N LEU A 494 -5.69 -4.62 -17.53
CA LEU A 494 -4.91 -5.75 -17.01
C LEU A 494 -5.63 -7.10 -17.20
N CYS A 495 -6.93 -7.15 -16.99
CA CYS A 495 -7.69 -8.38 -17.12
C CYS A 495 -7.76 -8.88 -18.57
N GLU A 496 -8.05 -8.00 -19.51
CA GLU A 496 -8.20 -8.33 -20.93
C GLU A 496 -6.86 -8.58 -21.61
N GLN A 497 -5.85 -7.75 -21.36
CA GLN A 497 -4.57 -7.84 -22.06
C GLN A 497 -3.59 -8.83 -21.41
N CYS A 498 -3.71 -9.06 -20.10
CA CYS A 498 -2.83 -10.00 -19.40
C CYS A 498 -3.53 -11.32 -19.05
N ASP A 499 -4.84 -11.49 -19.27
CA ASP A 499 -5.57 -12.69 -18.81
C ASP A 499 -5.34 -12.96 -17.30
N ILE A 500 -5.35 -11.88 -16.50
CA ILE A 500 -5.13 -11.91 -15.05
C ILE A 500 -6.42 -11.50 -14.33
N SER A 501 -6.92 -12.34 -13.43
CA SER A 501 -8.08 -12.01 -12.58
C SER A 501 -7.79 -10.77 -11.71
N PRO A 502 -8.78 -9.86 -11.51
CA PRO A 502 -8.62 -8.69 -10.64
C PRO A 502 -8.31 -9.05 -9.18
N ASP A 503 -8.56 -10.29 -8.74
CA ASP A 503 -8.22 -10.75 -7.38
C ASP A 503 -6.73 -11.04 -7.18
N ASN A 504 -5.94 -11.03 -8.26
CA ASN A 504 -4.51 -11.35 -8.20
C ASN A 504 -3.63 -10.12 -8.08
N PHE A 505 -4.23 -8.94 -8.09
CA PHE A 505 -3.53 -7.70 -7.91
C PHE A 505 -4.41 -6.68 -7.19
N TYR A 506 -3.78 -5.68 -6.62
CA TYR A 506 -4.49 -4.52 -6.12
C TYR A 506 -3.76 -3.26 -6.56
N ILE A 507 -4.51 -2.17 -6.72
CA ILE A 507 -3.95 -0.87 -7.08
C ILE A 507 -3.90 -0.03 -5.80
N PRO A 508 -2.72 0.13 -5.15
CA PRO A 508 -2.59 0.98 -3.98
C PRO A 508 -2.95 2.43 -4.29
N SER A 509 -3.71 3.06 -3.40
CA SER A 509 -4.12 4.46 -3.54
C SER A 509 -3.04 5.48 -3.18
N CYS A 510 -2.07 5.05 -2.40
CA CYS A 510 -0.97 5.85 -1.90
C CYS A 510 0.15 6.03 -2.94
N ILE A 511 0.12 5.27 -4.03
CA ILE A 511 1.07 5.41 -5.14
C ILE A 511 0.37 6.22 -6.24
N PRO A 512 0.87 7.41 -6.59
CA PRO A 512 0.24 8.24 -7.60
C PRO A 512 0.33 7.58 -8.99
N PRO A 513 -0.71 7.65 -9.82
CA PRO A 513 -0.62 7.22 -11.22
C PRO A 513 0.28 8.17 -12.01
N VAL A 514 0.90 7.63 -13.06
CA VAL A 514 1.75 8.39 -13.98
C VAL A 514 1.00 8.62 -15.29
N CYS A 515 1.07 9.84 -15.82
CA CYS A 515 0.47 10.19 -17.10
C CYS A 515 1.56 10.46 -18.13
N TYR A 516 1.39 9.92 -19.33
CA TYR A 516 2.17 10.31 -20.50
C TYR A 516 1.24 10.61 -21.67
N TYR A 517 1.75 11.35 -22.65
CA TYR A 517 0.98 11.81 -23.79
C TYR A 517 1.55 11.20 -25.05
N ASP A 518 0.70 10.57 -25.85
CA ASP A 518 1.06 10.00 -27.14
C ASP A 518 0.31 10.69 -28.28
N ARG A 519 0.98 10.83 -29.41
CA ARG A 519 0.46 11.39 -30.67
C ARG A 519 0.69 10.35 -31.77
N SER A 520 -0.01 9.22 -31.68
CA SER A 520 0.21 8.05 -32.54
C SER A 520 -0.96 7.68 -33.47
N GLY A 521 -1.99 8.54 -33.60
CA GLY A 521 -3.08 8.32 -34.57
C GLY A 521 -2.70 8.70 -36.01
N ASP A 522 -3.26 7.98 -37.00
CA ASP A 522 -3.06 8.19 -38.45
C ASP A 522 -3.37 9.64 -38.93
N ASP A 523 -4.17 10.39 -38.18
CA ASP A 523 -4.54 11.78 -38.47
C ASP A 523 -3.61 12.84 -37.84
N GLY A 524 -2.65 12.45 -36.99
CA GLY A 524 -1.68 13.35 -36.34
C GLY A 524 -2.25 14.45 -35.43
N SER A 525 -3.58 14.55 -35.30
CA SER A 525 -4.28 15.66 -34.64
C SER A 525 -4.85 15.35 -33.25
N SER A 526 -5.02 14.07 -32.89
CA SER A 526 -5.54 13.66 -31.58
C SER A 526 -4.41 13.31 -30.62
N VAL A 527 -4.46 13.89 -29.41
CA VAL A 527 -3.54 13.54 -28.32
C VAL A 527 -4.24 12.52 -27.44
N VAL A 528 -3.55 11.41 -27.14
CA VAL A 528 -4.01 10.42 -26.17
C VAL A 528 -3.28 10.67 -24.85
N CYS A 529 -4.02 10.92 -23.79
CA CYS A 529 -3.52 10.96 -22.42
C CYS A 529 -3.64 9.55 -21.83
N VAL A 530 -2.52 8.87 -21.66
CA VAL A 530 -2.46 7.54 -21.06
C VAL A 530 -2.10 7.68 -19.59
N THR A 531 -2.99 7.24 -18.71
CA THR A 531 -2.78 7.20 -17.26
C THR A 531 -2.53 5.76 -16.83
N VAL A 532 -1.34 5.51 -16.28
CA VAL A 532 -0.91 4.20 -15.81
C VAL A 532 -0.85 4.17 -14.29
N TYR A 533 -1.64 3.29 -13.68
CA TYR A 533 -1.60 3.01 -12.25
C TYR A 533 -0.52 1.98 -11.91
N VAL A 534 -0.06 1.94 -10.66
CA VAL A 534 0.71 0.80 -10.17
C VAL A 534 -0.26 -0.27 -9.68
N ALA A 535 -0.16 -1.49 -10.20
CA ALA A 535 -0.84 -2.66 -9.65
C ALA A 535 0.19 -3.59 -9.02
N LEU A 536 -0.10 -4.14 -7.85
CA LEU A 536 0.79 -5.02 -7.10
C LEU A 536 0.21 -6.43 -7.07
N ALA A 537 0.99 -7.42 -7.52
CA ALA A 537 0.57 -8.81 -7.51
C ALA A 537 0.45 -9.35 -6.08
N LEU A 538 -0.64 -10.07 -5.79
CA LEU A 538 -0.96 -10.65 -4.48
C LEU A 538 -0.36 -12.05 -4.26
N THR A 539 0.00 -12.75 -5.34
CA THR A 539 0.53 -14.12 -5.31
C THR A 539 2.01 -14.18 -5.66
N ALA A 540 2.80 -14.77 -4.76
CA ALA A 540 4.19 -15.14 -5.03
C ALA A 540 4.24 -16.40 -5.91
N PRO A 541 4.99 -16.44 -7.03
CA PRO A 541 5.31 -17.69 -7.71
C PRO A 541 6.01 -18.65 -6.75
N SER A 542 5.97 -19.95 -7.05
CA SER A 542 6.69 -20.97 -6.28
C SER A 542 8.21 -20.68 -6.29
N GLY A 543 8.71 -20.10 -5.20
CA GLY A 543 10.12 -19.82 -4.96
C GLY A 543 10.53 -18.36 -5.23
N ALA A 544 10.91 -17.66 -4.16
CA ALA A 544 11.47 -16.30 -4.18
C ALA A 544 12.72 -16.16 -5.07
N ALA A 545 13.48 -17.24 -5.28
CA ALA A 545 14.68 -17.25 -6.11
C ALA A 545 14.43 -16.88 -7.59
N ARG A 546 13.20 -17.09 -8.09
CA ARG A 546 12.84 -16.73 -9.48
C ARG A 546 12.58 -15.24 -9.68
N ASP A 547 12.45 -14.47 -8.61
CA ASP A 547 12.30 -13.02 -8.70
C ASP A 547 13.60 -12.33 -9.18
N ALA A 548 14.74 -12.90 -8.80
CA ALA A 548 16.07 -12.38 -9.11
C ALA A 548 16.61 -12.79 -10.49
N VAL A 549 15.87 -13.57 -11.28
CA VAL A 549 16.32 -14.10 -12.59
C VAL A 549 15.24 -13.89 -13.63
N GLU A 550 15.54 -13.41 -14.84
CA GLU A 550 14.58 -13.17 -15.92
C GLU A 550 13.72 -14.40 -16.22
N ASP A 551 12.42 -14.20 -16.43
CA ASP A 551 11.53 -15.28 -16.89
C ASP A 551 11.83 -15.58 -18.38
N GLU A 552 11.72 -16.84 -18.80
CA GLU A 552 11.77 -17.17 -20.22
C GLU A 552 10.54 -16.57 -20.92
N GLU A 553 10.76 -15.83 -22.01
CA GLU A 553 9.70 -15.22 -22.80
C GLU A 553 8.89 -16.29 -23.55
N SER A 554 7.57 -16.13 -23.55
CA SER A 554 6.66 -16.98 -24.30
C SER A 554 5.95 -16.16 -25.39
N PRO A 555 6.43 -16.21 -26.65
CA PRO A 555 5.86 -15.39 -27.73
C PRO A 555 4.40 -15.71 -28.05
N ASP A 556 3.91 -16.89 -27.65
CA ASP A 556 2.51 -17.32 -27.83
C ASP A 556 1.56 -16.76 -26.76
N GLU A 557 2.07 -16.04 -25.76
CA GLU A 557 1.27 -15.50 -24.66
C GLU A 557 1.11 -13.99 -24.79
N PRO A 558 -0.02 -13.42 -24.34
CA PRO A 558 -0.30 -12.00 -24.54
C PRO A 558 0.53 -11.08 -23.62
N TYR A 559 1.27 -11.65 -22.66
CA TYR A 559 2.12 -10.91 -21.74
C TYR A 559 3.27 -11.77 -21.17
N ASP A 560 4.34 -11.11 -20.75
CA ASP A 560 5.52 -11.69 -20.13
C ASP A 560 5.99 -10.82 -18.93
N TRP A 561 6.85 -11.38 -18.07
CA TRP A 561 7.41 -10.68 -16.90
C TRP A 561 8.86 -10.27 -17.16
N PHE A 562 9.20 -9.01 -16.89
CA PHE A 562 10.51 -8.42 -17.17
C PHE A 562 11.08 -7.69 -15.98
N GLY A 563 12.39 -7.81 -15.76
CA GLY A 563 13.11 -6.87 -14.92
C GLY A 563 13.10 -5.46 -15.53
N TYR A 564 13.27 -4.44 -14.68
CA TYR A 564 13.21 -3.03 -15.09
C TYR A 564 14.10 -2.70 -16.30
N ALA A 565 15.39 -3.07 -16.26
CA ALA A 565 16.33 -2.77 -17.34
C ALA A 565 15.93 -3.40 -18.68
N LYS A 566 15.34 -4.60 -18.65
CA LYS A 566 14.85 -5.29 -19.86
C LYS A 566 13.54 -4.68 -20.35
N ALA A 567 12.62 -4.37 -19.43
CA ALA A 567 11.36 -3.70 -19.75
C ALA A 567 11.60 -2.35 -20.46
N THR A 568 12.51 -1.52 -19.96
CA THR A 568 12.86 -0.23 -20.57
C THR A 568 13.39 -0.37 -22.00
N ARG A 569 14.16 -1.43 -22.29
CA ARG A 569 14.66 -1.72 -23.65
C ARG A 569 13.58 -2.23 -24.61
N LEU A 570 12.59 -2.95 -24.09
CA LEU A 570 11.52 -3.55 -24.88
C LEU A 570 10.41 -2.54 -25.25
N LEU A 571 10.22 -1.51 -24.43
CA LEU A 571 9.29 -0.42 -24.71
C LEU A 571 9.74 0.40 -25.93
N ARG A 572 8.81 0.67 -26.83
CA ARG A 572 9.09 1.26 -28.15
C ARG A 572 9.21 2.76 -28.12
N THR A 573 8.36 3.44 -27.36
CA THR A 573 8.25 4.90 -27.40
C THR A 573 8.96 5.51 -26.19
N GLU A 574 9.63 6.65 -26.39
CA GLU A 574 10.25 7.40 -25.29
C GLU A 574 9.24 7.83 -24.21
N PRO A 575 8.00 8.26 -24.54
CA PRO A 575 6.97 8.52 -23.54
C PRO A 575 6.64 7.31 -22.65
N GLU A 576 6.57 6.10 -23.20
CA GLU A 576 6.35 4.89 -22.40
C GLU A 576 7.54 4.55 -21.51
N ARG A 577 8.77 4.76 -21.99
CA ARG A 577 9.98 4.57 -21.17
C ARG A 577 10.01 5.55 -20.01
N GLY A 578 9.79 6.84 -20.27
CA GLY A 578 9.68 7.87 -19.24
C GLY A 578 8.59 7.53 -18.21
N ALA A 579 7.44 7.04 -18.67
CA ALA A 579 6.38 6.59 -17.77
C ALA A 579 6.81 5.40 -16.90
N LEU A 580 7.54 4.43 -17.44
CA LEU A 580 8.09 3.30 -16.68
C LEU A 580 9.11 3.76 -15.63
N GLU A 581 9.99 4.70 -15.96
CA GLU A 581 10.95 5.31 -15.03
C GLU A 581 10.24 6.06 -13.89
N ASP A 582 9.21 6.84 -14.21
CA ASP A 582 8.42 7.57 -13.21
C ASP A 582 7.66 6.59 -12.29
N LEU A 583 7.05 5.54 -12.84
CA LEU A 583 6.37 4.50 -12.05
C LEU A 583 7.35 3.78 -11.11
N GLN A 584 8.55 3.47 -11.59
CA GLN A 584 9.62 2.87 -10.80
C GLN A 584 10.04 3.80 -9.64
N ARG A 585 10.24 5.10 -9.90
CA ARG A 585 10.54 6.10 -8.86
C ARG A 585 9.43 6.23 -7.83
N CYS A 586 8.16 6.23 -8.25
CA CYS A 586 7.01 6.26 -7.35
C CYS A 586 6.94 5.03 -6.45
N LEU A 587 7.18 3.83 -7.00
CA LEU A 587 7.24 2.57 -6.25
C LEU A 587 8.38 2.53 -5.24
N ARG A 588 9.58 2.99 -5.64
CA ARG A 588 10.76 3.03 -4.76
C ARG A 588 10.54 4.00 -3.59
N ARG A 589 10.06 5.21 -3.86
CA ARG A 589 9.69 6.16 -2.79
C ARG A 589 8.63 5.61 -1.83
N ALA A 590 7.62 4.90 -2.36
CA ALA A 590 6.60 4.27 -1.51
C ALA A 590 7.18 3.14 -0.65
N HIS A 591 8.16 2.39 -1.18
CA HIS A 591 8.89 1.38 -0.43
C HIS A 591 9.74 2.00 0.69
N ASP A 592 10.54 3.02 0.37
CA ASP A 592 11.46 3.65 1.30
C ASP A 592 10.71 4.34 2.46
N ALA A 593 9.51 4.88 2.16
CA ALA A 593 8.61 5.43 3.18
C ALA A 593 7.83 4.37 3.99
N GLY A 594 8.01 3.07 3.74
CA GLY A 594 7.29 1.97 4.41
C GLY A 594 5.80 1.88 4.04
N VAL A 595 5.37 2.60 3.01
CA VAL A 595 3.98 2.63 2.52
C VAL A 595 3.68 1.43 1.60
N TYR A 596 4.72 0.85 1.01
CA TYR A 596 4.68 -0.37 0.21
C TYR A 596 5.76 -1.35 0.70
N ALA A 597 5.42 -2.63 0.86
CA ALA A 597 6.39 -3.68 1.10
C ALA A 597 6.23 -4.78 0.04
N PRO A 598 7.32 -5.23 -0.62
CA PRO A 598 7.25 -6.33 -1.56
C PRO A 598 6.85 -7.63 -0.85
N LEU A 599 6.37 -8.60 -1.63
CA LEU A 599 6.06 -9.94 -1.11
C LEU A 599 7.28 -10.53 -0.39
N LYS A 600 7.05 -11.23 0.72
CA LYS A 600 8.14 -11.79 1.52
C LYS A 600 9.09 -12.65 0.67
N GLY A 601 10.36 -12.24 0.59
CA GLY A 601 11.41 -12.89 -0.21
C GLY A 601 11.63 -12.29 -1.60
N PHE A 602 10.81 -11.34 -2.04
CA PHE A 602 10.92 -10.64 -3.32
C PHE A 602 11.63 -9.29 -3.12
N GLY A 603 12.29 -8.79 -4.18
CA GLY A 603 12.90 -7.46 -4.19
C GLY A 603 11.93 -6.36 -4.58
N VAL A 604 12.44 -5.14 -4.77
CA VAL A 604 11.66 -4.00 -5.22
C VAL A 604 11.82 -3.82 -6.72
N PHE A 605 10.76 -3.35 -7.39
CA PHE A 605 10.83 -3.08 -8.82
C PHE A 605 11.88 -2.01 -9.12
N GLY A 606 12.81 -2.34 -10.01
CA GLY A 606 14.00 -1.53 -10.28
C GLY A 606 15.29 -2.06 -9.64
N ASP A 607 15.23 -3.12 -8.83
CA ASP A 607 16.41 -3.87 -8.41
C ASP A 607 16.88 -4.84 -9.52
N ASP A 608 18.14 -5.26 -9.46
CA ASP A 608 18.75 -6.09 -10.50
C ASP A 608 18.12 -7.49 -10.63
N VAL A 609 17.93 -7.91 -11.89
CA VAL A 609 17.43 -9.21 -12.32
C VAL A 609 18.44 -9.85 -13.29
N ALA A 610 18.98 -11.03 -12.93
CA ALA A 610 19.98 -11.74 -13.71
C ALA A 610 19.36 -12.42 -14.96
N VAL A 611 20.08 -12.48 -16.08
CA VAL A 611 19.58 -13.16 -17.29
C VAL A 611 19.71 -14.69 -17.13
N ALA A 612 18.65 -15.43 -17.41
CA ALA A 612 18.66 -16.90 -17.40
C ALA A 612 19.53 -17.46 -18.55
N THR A 613 20.83 -17.63 -18.34
CA THR A 613 21.69 -18.38 -19.28
C THR A 613 21.46 -19.89 -19.13
N ARG A 614 20.94 -20.51 -20.19
CA ARG A 614 20.74 -21.96 -20.30
C ARG A 614 22.09 -22.71 -20.21
N HIS A 615 22.15 -23.64 -19.25
CA HIS A 615 23.11 -24.72 -18.98
C HIS A 615 24.55 -24.63 -19.52
N SER A 616 25.49 -24.60 -18.56
CA SER A 616 26.67 -25.48 -18.45
C SER A 616 27.94 -24.71 -18.04
N SER A 617 28.07 -24.47 -16.75
CA SER A 617 29.32 -24.59 -16.01
C SER A 617 28.96 -24.60 -14.52
N ALA A 618 29.75 -25.27 -13.69
CA ALA A 618 29.64 -25.20 -12.23
C ALA A 618 29.40 -23.75 -11.75
N PRO A 619 28.75 -23.54 -10.58
CA PRO A 619 28.58 -22.18 -10.04
C PRO A 619 29.96 -21.50 -10.03
N PRO A 620 30.07 -20.22 -10.43
CA PRO A 620 31.34 -19.53 -10.32
C PRO A 620 31.75 -19.65 -8.85
N SER A 621 32.89 -20.29 -8.64
CA SER A 621 33.53 -20.42 -7.34
C SER A 621 33.56 -19.01 -6.72
N GLY A 622 32.68 -18.70 -5.77
CA GLY A 622 32.67 -17.37 -5.14
C GLY A 622 31.34 -16.62 -4.98
N SER A 623 30.17 -17.19 -5.31
CA SER A 623 28.88 -16.52 -5.00
C SER A 623 28.62 -16.46 -3.49
N LEU A 624 28.29 -15.27 -2.97
CA LEU A 624 27.98 -15.02 -1.56
C LEU A 624 26.46 -14.90 -1.29
N ALA A 625 25.63 -15.37 -2.22
CA ALA A 625 24.18 -15.25 -2.16
C ALA A 625 23.59 -15.82 -0.86
N GLY A 626 22.84 -14.98 -0.13
CA GLY A 626 22.20 -15.36 1.13
C GLY A 626 23.03 -15.14 2.40
N LEU A 627 24.25 -14.59 2.26
CA LEU A 627 25.06 -14.11 3.38
C LEU A 627 24.76 -12.63 3.66
N GLU A 628 24.46 -12.31 4.91
CA GLU A 628 24.41 -10.94 5.43
C GLU A 628 25.80 -10.56 5.97
N LEU A 629 26.38 -9.49 5.42
CA LEU A 629 27.66 -8.95 5.86
C LEU A 629 27.38 -7.80 6.83
N MET A 630 27.47 -8.07 8.13
CA MET A 630 27.19 -7.08 9.16
C MET A 630 28.47 -6.33 9.51
N LEU A 631 28.62 -5.12 8.97
CA LEU A 631 29.73 -4.22 9.24
C LEU A 631 29.46 -3.48 10.55
N VAL A 632 30.29 -3.70 11.57
CA VAL A 632 30.19 -3.06 12.88
C VAL A 632 31.28 -2.00 12.97
N CYS A 633 30.86 -0.73 12.94
CA CYS A 633 31.69 0.42 13.27
C CYS A 633 31.54 0.71 14.78
N ALA A 634 32.64 0.74 15.52
CA ALA A 634 32.65 1.13 16.93
C ALA A 634 33.61 2.31 17.14
N PRO A 635 33.13 3.56 17.02
CA PRO A 635 33.97 4.74 17.15
C PRO A 635 34.71 4.76 18.49
N GLY A 636 36.02 4.96 18.47
CA GLY A 636 36.84 5.00 19.70
C GLY A 636 37.14 3.64 20.34
N ASP A 637 36.80 2.51 19.71
CA ASP A 637 37.08 1.16 20.24
C ASP A 637 38.55 0.73 20.04
N THR A 638 39.46 1.36 20.77
CA THR A 638 40.90 1.03 20.72
C THR A 638 41.24 -0.30 21.40
N GLU A 639 40.37 -0.81 22.27
CA GLU A 639 40.57 -2.06 23.02
C GLU A 639 39.93 -3.28 22.34
N GLY A 640 39.21 -3.10 21.22
CA GLY A 640 38.54 -4.18 20.49
C GLY A 640 37.35 -4.79 21.21
N ARG A 641 36.69 -4.02 22.10
CA ARG A 641 35.53 -4.46 22.89
C ARG A 641 34.35 -4.85 22.00
N ALA A 642 34.12 -4.15 20.88
CA ALA A 642 33.07 -4.47 19.93
C ALA A 642 33.29 -5.84 19.29
N THR A 643 34.54 -6.16 18.95
CA THR A 643 34.90 -7.50 18.42
C THR A 643 34.69 -8.58 19.47
N GLN A 644 35.06 -8.31 20.73
CA GLN A 644 34.85 -9.26 21.83
C GLN A 644 33.35 -9.51 22.09
N LEU A 645 32.53 -8.45 22.09
CA LEU A 645 31.08 -8.53 22.26
C LEU A 645 30.42 -9.29 21.10
N ALA A 646 30.81 -9.00 19.86
CA ALA A 646 30.34 -9.72 18.68
C ALA A 646 30.61 -11.22 18.80
N LYS A 647 31.82 -11.62 19.23
CA LYS A 647 32.18 -13.03 19.45
C LYS A 647 31.39 -13.70 20.58
N GLN A 648 31.02 -12.95 21.62
CA GLN A 648 30.22 -13.46 22.74
C GLN A 648 28.75 -13.68 22.37
N LEU A 649 28.19 -12.82 21.51
CA LEU A 649 26.77 -12.84 21.14
C LEU A 649 26.48 -13.63 19.87
N MET A 650 27.45 -13.69 18.95
CA MET A 650 27.35 -14.39 17.67
C MET A 650 28.50 -15.39 17.61
N THR A 651 28.22 -16.65 17.90
CA THR A 651 29.27 -17.60 18.31
C THR A 651 30.14 -18.18 17.20
N GLU A 652 29.91 -17.90 15.90
CA GLU A 652 30.61 -18.68 14.86
C GLU A 652 31.33 -17.92 13.73
N PHE A 653 30.99 -16.66 13.36
CA PHE A 653 31.67 -15.97 12.25
C PHE A 653 31.84 -14.46 12.47
N VAL A 654 32.95 -14.08 13.11
CA VAL A 654 33.35 -12.67 13.35
C VAL A 654 34.79 -12.45 12.86
N LEU A 655 34.97 -11.49 11.94
CA LEU A 655 36.28 -11.07 11.41
C LEU A 655 36.59 -9.66 11.89
N SER A 656 37.81 -9.43 12.39
CA SER A 656 38.31 -8.09 12.68
C SER A 656 38.97 -7.52 11.43
N VAL A 657 38.52 -6.35 10.99
CA VAL A 657 39.03 -5.69 9.78
C VAL A 657 39.97 -4.57 10.20
N THR A 658 41.20 -4.64 9.71
CA THR A 658 42.26 -3.63 9.90
C THR A 658 42.59 -2.99 8.56
N PRO A 659 43.38 -1.89 8.52
CA PRO A 659 43.71 -1.23 7.25
C PRO A 659 44.51 -2.13 6.29
N SER A 660 45.11 -3.21 6.80
CA SER A 660 45.87 -4.19 6.02
C SER A 660 45.05 -5.40 5.59
N THR A 661 43.78 -5.53 5.99
CA THR A 661 42.93 -6.67 5.63
C THR A 661 42.55 -6.56 4.16
N PRO A 662 43.06 -7.44 3.27
CA PRO A 662 42.71 -7.38 1.86
C PRO A 662 41.29 -7.90 1.64
N ARG A 663 40.66 -7.43 0.56
CA ARG A 663 39.32 -7.87 0.14
C ARG A 663 39.22 -9.40 0.02
N GLU A 664 40.30 -10.05 -0.40
CA GLU A 664 40.42 -11.51 -0.51
C GLU A 664 40.25 -12.24 0.83
N GLU A 665 40.71 -11.66 1.93
CA GLU A 665 40.57 -12.26 3.27
C GLU A 665 39.11 -12.20 3.75
N VAL A 666 38.45 -11.07 3.52
CA VAL A 666 37.00 -10.90 3.80
C VAL A 666 36.19 -11.88 2.97
N GLU A 667 36.54 -12.06 1.69
CA GLU A 667 35.90 -13.03 0.81
C GLU A 667 36.10 -14.48 1.28
N GLN A 668 37.32 -14.85 1.68
CA GLN A 668 37.59 -16.17 2.22
C GLN A 668 36.79 -16.45 3.49
N ALA A 669 36.67 -15.48 4.39
CA ALA A 669 35.84 -15.58 5.59
C ALA A 669 34.35 -15.73 5.24
N ALA A 670 33.86 -14.96 4.25
CA ALA A 670 32.48 -15.04 3.77
C ALA A 670 32.15 -16.42 3.16
N LEU A 671 33.06 -16.97 2.36
CA LEU A 671 32.92 -18.32 1.80
C LEU A 671 33.02 -19.40 2.89
N ALA A 672 33.86 -19.22 3.91
CA ALA A 672 33.95 -20.14 5.04
C ALA A 672 32.65 -20.14 5.86
N ALA A 673 32.07 -18.97 6.14
CA ALA A 673 30.80 -18.82 6.81
C ALA A 673 29.67 -19.53 6.06
N LEU A 674 29.57 -19.33 4.74
CA LEU A 674 28.59 -20.01 3.90
C LEU A 674 28.76 -21.54 3.87
N ARG A 675 30.01 -22.03 3.80
CA ARG A 675 30.28 -23.48 3.85
C ARG A 675 29.86 -24.11 5.18
N ALA A 676 29.95 -23.36 6.26
CA ALA A 676 29.48 -23.78 7.58
C ALA A 676 27.96 -23.61 7.76
N GLY A 677 27.24 -23.08 6.76
CA GLY A 677 25.80 -22.86 6.82
C GLY A 677 25.39 -21.60 7.59
N ALA A 678 26.32 -20.69 7.87
CA ALA A 678 26.00 -19.42 8.50
C ALA A 678 25.36 -18.44 7.50
N HIS A 679 24.42 -17.66 8.00
CA HIS A 679 23.71 -16.64 7.22
C HIS A 679 24.22 -15.22 7.50
N VAL A 680 25.09 -15.05 8.50
CA VAL A 680 25.64 -13.75 8.91
C VAL A 680 27.15 -13.89 9.10
N LEU A 681 27.92 -12.98 8.53
CA LEU A 681 29.33 -12.74 8.85
C LEU A 681 29.45 -11.33 9.42
N VAL A 682 30.01 -11.21 10.63
CA VAL A 682 30.22 -9.92 11.28
C VAL A 682 31.63 -9.41 10.99
N LEU A 683 31.74 -8.21 10.43
CA LEU A 683 32.99 -7.51 10.15
C LEU A 683 33.15 -6.37 11.16
N CYS A 684 34.01 -6.53 12.15
CA CYS A 684 34.27 -5.49 13.15
C CYS A 684 35.44 -4.62 12.70
N LEU A 685 35.16 -3.34 12.41
CA LEU A 685 36.18 -2.36 12.04
C LEU A 685 37.05 -2.01 13.26
N SER A 686 38.36 -2.07 13.11
CA SER A 686 39.28 -1.52 14.10
C SER A 686 39.22 0.02 14.13
N SER A 687 39.59 0.64 15.24
CA SER A 687 39.55 2.10 15.44
C SER A 687 40.34 2.91 14.40
N ASP A 688 41.34 2.29 13.77
CA ASP A 688 42.25 2.93 12.82
C ASP A 688 41.79 2.78 11.36
N VAL A 689 40.71 2.04 11.11
CA VAL A 689 40.10 1.89 9.79
C VAL A 689 39.11 3.02 9.57
N ASP A 690 39.33 3.79 8.51
CA ASP A 690 38.32 4.73 8.04
C ASP A 690 37.10 3.93 7.57
N VAL A 691 35.91 4.29 8.06
CA VAL A 691 34.64 3.67 7.61
C VAL A 691 34.46 3.87 6.11
N ASN A 692 35.06 4.92 5.52
CA ASN A 692 35.11 5.13 4.07
C ASN A 692 35.82 3.99 3.30
N VAL A 693 36.57 3.10 3.97
CA VAL A 693 37.06 1.85 3.37
C VAL A 693 35.91 0.94 2.95
N PHE A 694 34.72 1.10 3.54
CA PHE A 694 33.46 0.52 3.07
C PHE A 694 32.58 1.63 2.48
N SER A 695 33.14 2.40 1.54
CA SER A 695 32.41 3.37 0.73
C SER A 695 31.23 2.72 0.00
N GLU A 696 30.36 3.54 -0.59
CA GLU A 696 29.30 3.05 -1.47
C GLU A 696 29.85 2.09 -2.55
N GLU A 697 31.06 2.29 -3.05
CA GLU A 697 31.71 1.42 -4.03
C GLU A 697 31.97 0.01 -3.47
N GLU A 698 32.47 -0.09 -2.24
CA GLU A 698 32.74 -1.38 -1.58
C GLU A 698 31.45 -2.08 -1.15
N LEU A 699 30.47 -1.33 -0.64
CA LEU A 699 29.13 -1.87 -0.37
C LEU A 699 28.49 -2.40 -1.66
N THR A 700 28.65 -1.68 -2.78
CA THR A 700 28.21 -2.10 -4.12
C THR A 700 28.97 -3.33 -4.59
N HIS A 701 30.28 -3.40 -4.34
CA HIS A 701 31.10 -4.58 -4.67
C HIS A 701 30.57 -5.84 -3.99
N TRP A 702 30.35 -5.80 -2.68
CA TRP A 702 29.84 -6.96 -1.93
C TRP A 702 28.41 -7.32 -2.31
N SER A 703 27.58 -6.32 -2.59
CA SER A 703 26.22 -6.50 -3.11
C SER A 703 26.21 -7.19 -4.48
N ALA A 704 27.10 -6.79 -5.39
CA ALA A 704 27.27 -7.40 -6.70
C ALA A 704 27.71 -8.88 -6.63
N ARG A 705 28.37 -9.28 -5.53
CA ARG A 705 28.72 -10.68 -5.24
C ARG A 705 27.61 -11.49 -4.57
N GLY A 706 26.44 -10.89 -4.34
CA GLY A 706 25.25 -11.52 -3.77
C GLY A 706 25.16 -11.46 -2.24
N ALA A 707 26.16 -10.88 -1.55
CA ALA A 707 26.07 -10.64 -0.12
C ALA A 707 25.18 -9.41 0.16
N ARG A 708 24.58 -9.35 1.35
CA ARG A 708 23.78 -8.19 1.79
C ARG A 708 24.55 -7.42 2.85
N PRO A 709 25.28 -6.35 2.51
CA PRO A 709 25.95 -5.55 3.52
C PRO A 709 24.92 -4.79 4.37
N ARG A 710 25.17 -4.75 5.67
CA ARG A 710 24.42 -3.97 6.67
C ARG A 710 25.42 -3.24 7.55
N VAL A 711 25.28 -1.93 7.68
CA VAL A 711 26.21 -1.12 8.45
C VAL A 711 25.57 -0.75 9.78
N LEU A 712 26.29 -1.03 10.86
CA LEU A 712 25.85 -0.83 12.22
C LEU A 712 26.90 -0.03 12.99
N THR A 713 26.47 1.08 13.59
CA THR A 713 27.32 1.85 14.51
C THR A 713 27.03 1.44 15.95
N LEU A 714 28.05 1.00 16.67
CA LEU A 714 27.98 0.66 18.09
C LEU A 714 28.61 1.79 18.91
N LEU A 715 27.80 2.53 19.65
CA LEU A 715 28.25 3.58 20.55
C LEU A 715 28.61 2.97 21.92
N LEU A 716 29.91 2.91 22.20
CA LEU A 716 30.43 2.41 23.47
C LEU A 716 30.34 3.48 24.58
N PRO A 717 30.18 3.09 25.86
CA PRO A 717 30.14 4.03 26.98
C PRO A 717 31.42 4.85 27.07
N GLY A 718 31.30 6.16 27.29
CA GLY A 718 32.43 7.10 27.42
C GLY A 718 32.97 7.68 26.11
N VAL A 719 32.56 7.14 24.95
CA VAL A 719 33.03 7.61 23.63
C VAL A 719 32.48 9.00 23.33
N SER A 720 31.19 9.25 23.62
CA SER A 720 30.55 10.54 23.42
C SER A 720 31.30 11.66 24.14
N GLU A 721 31.70 11.42 25.39
CA GLU A 721 32.48 12.32 26.24
C GLU A 721 33.88 12.57 25.66
N ALA A 722 34.54 11.52 25.15
CA ALA A 722 35.85 11.63 24.54
C ALA A 722 35.82 12.48 23.26
N ILE A 723 34.79 12.29 22.42
CA ILE A 723 34.55 13.05 21.19
C ILE A 723 34.31 14.53 21.52
N VAL A 724 33.31 14.86 22.35
CA VAL A 724 32.99 16.26 22.65
C VAL A 724 34.11 16.97 23.42
N GLY A 725 34.89 16.22 24.21
CA GLY A 725 36.07 16.71 24.92
C GLY A 725 37.31 16.90 24.05
N GLN A 726 37.22 16.70 22.72
CA GLN A 726 38.33 16.77 21.76
C GLN A 726 39.51 15.86 22.10
N ARG A 727 39.26 14.76 22.82
CA ARG A 727 40.30 13.81 23.22
C ARG A 727 40.62 12.82 22.10
N ASP A 728 39.68 12.61 21.19
CA ASP A 728 39.79 11.65 20.10
C ASP A 728 39.10 12.16 18.82
N ALA A 729 39.87 12.85 17.97
CA ALA A 729 39.39 13.36 16.70
C ALA A 729 39.12 12.25 15.66
N ALA A 730 39.79 11.10 15.80
CA ALA A 730 39.56 9.95 14.93
C ALA A 730 38.20 9.30 15.25
N ALA A 731 37.86 9.16 16.54
CA ALA A 731 36.54 8.71 16.96
C ALA A 731 35.42 9.66 16.51
N ALA A 732 35.67 10.97 16.49
CA ALA A 732 34.70 11.95 15.98
C ALA A 732 34.40 11.73 14.50
N ALA A 733 35.44 11.59 13.67
CA ALA A 733 35.30 11.29 12.24
C ALA A 733 34.59 9.94 12.02
N ALA A 734 35.05 8.88 12.68
CA ALA A 734 34.48 7.53 12.57
C ALA A 734 33.00 7.50 13.02
N PHE A 735 32.63 8.29 14.03
CA PHE A 735 31.23 8.42 14.45
C PHE A 735 30.37 9.08 13.38
N VAL A 736 30.82 10.20 12.82
CA VAL A 736 30.06 10.94 11.79
C VAL A 736 29.84 10.07 10.56
N TYR A 737 30.91 9.48 10.00
CA TYR A 737 30.80 8.62 8.83
C TYR A 737 30.03 7.33 9.14
N GLY A 738 30.25 6.75 10.32
CA GLY A 738 29.47 5.62 10.81
C GLY A 738 27.98 5.94 10.83
N ALA A 739 27.57 7.07 11.43
CA ALA A 739 26.18 7.48 11.50
C ALA A 739 25.56 7.77 10.12
N MET A 740 26.31 8.38 9.21
CA MET A 740 25.86 8.68 7.84
C MET A 740 25.60 7.41 7.02
N LEU A 741 26.41 6.36 7.20
CA LEU A 741 26.34 5.12 6.41
C LEU A 741 25.54 3.99 7.09
N SER A 742 25.29 4.09 8.40
CA SER A 742 24.64 3.01 9.16
C SER A 742 23.14 2.91 8.89
N ASP A 743 22.66 1.68 8.82
CA ASP A 743 21.23 1.36 8.92
C ASP A 743 20.73 1.53 10.37
N VAL A 744 21.61 1.21 11.34
CA VAL A 744 21.27 1.14 12.76
C VAL A 744 22.40 1.69 13.62
N LEU A 745 22.07 2.48 14.64
CA LEU A 745 22.98 2.86 15.72
C LEU A 745 22.47 2.28 17.05
N LEU A 746 23.35 1.51 17.71
CA LEU A 746 23.08 0.85 18.99
C LEU A 746 23.93 1.45 20.10
N THR A 747 23.34 1.71 21.27
CA THR A 747 24.10 1.96 22.51
C THR A 747 24.27 0.66 23.29
N LEU A 748 25.40 0.48 23.99
CA LEU A 748 25.55 -0.63 24.93
C LEU A 748 24.71 -0.45 26.19
N ASP A 749 24.55 0.78 26.63
CA ASP A 749 23.74 1.12 27.80
C ASP A 749 22.28 0.71 27.54
N THR A 750 21.73 -0.08 28.47
CA THR A 750 20.38 -0.65 28.35
C THR A 750 19.28 0.27 28.87
N ASP A 751 19.65 1.27 29.68
CA ASP A 751 18.74 2.24 30.25
C ASP A 751 19.00 3.63 29.66
N MET A 752 17.93 4.26 29.14
CA MET A 752 18.01 5.61 28.60
C MET A 752 18.15 6.67 29.71
N GLU A 753 17.80 6.34 30.95
CA GLU A 753 17.95 7.25 32.09
C GLU A 753 19.44 7.47 32.46
N GLU A 754 20.31 6.55 32.07
CA GLU A 754 21.76 6.63 32.32
C GLU A 754 22.52 7.39 31.22
N PHE A 755 21.85 7.78 30.14
CA PHE A 755 22.49 8.49 29.03
C PHE A 755 22.97 9.88 29.46
N SER A 756 24.27 10.11 29.29
CA SER A 756 24.89 11.41 29.54
C SER A 756 24.44 12.48 28.53
N PRO A 757 24.55 13.78 28.86
CA PRO A 757 24.25 14.84 27.91
C PRO A 757 25.06 14.76 26.60
N PRO A 758 26.38 14.43 26.61
CA PRO A 758 27.13 14.15 25.38
C PRO A 758 26.51 13.01 24.55
N THR A 759 26.10 11.91 25.18
CA THR A 759 25.46 10.78 24.48
C THR A 759 24.15 11.20 23.82
N TRP A 760 23.28 11.93 24.53
CA TRP A 760 22.09 12.52 23.92
C TRP A 760 22.41 13.49 22.77
N GLY A 761 23.50 14.24 22.90
CA GLY A 761 24.03 15.10 21.85
C GLY A 761 24.41 14.33 20.60
N MET A 762 25.26 13.31 20.74
CA MET A 762 25.73 12.50 19.62
C MET A 762 24.58 11.74 18.94
N LEU A 763 23.63 11.20 19.71
CA LEU A 763 22.43 10.54 19.15
C LEU A 763 21.56 11.51 18.34
N ARG A 764 21.41 12.76 18.82
CA ARG A 764 20.70 13.81 18.07
C ARG A 764 21.45 14.18 16.79
N LEU A 765 22.78 14.31 16.86
CA LEU A 765 23.61 14.56 15.70
C LEU A 765 23.45 13.43 14.67
N ALA A 766 23.54 12.17 15.09
CA ALA A 766 23.38 11.01 14.20
C ALA A 766 22.01 11.01 13.50
N SER A 767 20.92 11.29 14.23
CA SER A 767 19.58 11.43 13.66
C SER A 767 19.42 12.62 12.70
N GLN A 768 20.25 13.67 12.84
CA GLN A 768 20.27 14.81 11.92
C GLN A 768 21.09 14.51 10.66
N LEU A 769 22.20 13.77 10.81
CA LEU A 769 23.07 13.37 9.71
C LEU A 769 22.44 12.29 8.82
N ASN A 770 21.63 11.41 9.39
CA ASN A 770 20.93 10.35 8.69
C ASN A 770 19.51 10.23 9.23
N THR A 771 18.54 10.70 8.44
CA THR A 771 17.12 10.70 8.82
C THR A 771 16.51 9.30 8.86
N ASP A 772 17.14 8.33 8.18
CA ASP A 772 16.69 6.94 8.07
C ASP A 772 17.35 6.03 9.12
N LEU A 773 18.28 6.58 9.94
CA LEU A 773 19.01 5.84 10.96
C LEU A 773 18.09 5.38 12.10
N ALA A 774 18.00 4.07 12.30
CA ALA A 774 17.27 3.50 13.43
C ALA A 774 18.13 3.54 14.72
N LEU A 775 17.62 4.17 15.78
CA LEU A 775 18.30 4.30 17.07
C LEU A 775 17.72 3.33 18.11
N TYR A 776 18.55 2.47 18.70
CA TYR A 776 18.14 1.59 19.80
C TYR A 776 19.10 1.65 20.98
N CYS A 777 18.53 1.50 22.19
CA CYS A 777 19.29 1.26 23.40
C CYS A 777 19.28 -0.21 23.79
N GLY A 778 20.44 -0.66 24.28
CA GLY A 778 20.69 -2.04 24.67
C GLY A 778 20.88 -2.99 23.48
N LEU A 779 21.97 -3.74 23.51
CA LEU A 779 22.39 -4.64 22.43
C LEU A 779 21.43 -5.85 22.23
N THR A 780 20.80 -6.33 23.31
CA THR A 780 19.95 -7.53 23.34
C THR A 780 18.45 -7.21 23.35
N ALA A 781 17.99 -6.35 24.27
CA ALA A 781 16.58 -5.98 24.40
C ALA A 781 16.10 -4.98 23.34
N ARG A 782 17.03 -4.23 22.72
CA ARG A 782 16.83 -3.28 21.61
C ARG A 782 15.57 -2.43 21.75
N ARG A 783 15.58 -1.51 22.71
CA ARG A 783 14.46 -0.58 22.90
C ARG A 783 14.66 0.64 21.99
N PRO A 784 13.66 1.06 21.20
CA PRO A 784 13.80 2.22 20.33
C PRO A 784 14.02 3.49 21.19
N ILE A 785 15.01 4.30 20.80
CA ILE A 785 15.34 5.54 21.51
C ILE A 785 14.33 6.62 21.11
N SER A 786 13.63 7.17 22.09
CA SER A 786 12.76 8.33 21.91
C SER A 786 13.44 9.58 22.48
N PHE A 787 13.61 10.61 21.67
CA PHE A 787 14.22 11.85 22.15
C PHE A 787 13.28 12.57 23.12
N PRO A 788 13.79 13.09 24.25
CA PRO A 788 12.99 13.92 25.13
C PRO A 788 12.52 15.19 24.38
N PRO A 789 11.25 15.60 24.57
CA PRO A 789 10.66 16.72 23.86
C PRO A 789 11.49 17.99 24.07
N ARG A 790 11.78 18.73 22.98
CA ARG A 790 12.57 19.99 23.03
C ARG A 790 12.05 20.99 24.08
N ALA A 791 10.77 20.89 24.47
CA ALA A 791 10.06 21.80 25.37
C ALA A 791 10.38 21.67 26.88
N THR A 792 10.93 20.56 27.38
CA THR A 792 11.33 20.47 28.81
C THR A 792 12.64 21.22 29.12
N MET A 793 13.31 21.78 28.10
CA MET A 793 14.47 22.65 28.29
C MET A 793 14.20 24.15 28.04
N THR A 794 12.97 24.56 27.73
CA THR A 794 12.69 25.98 27.41
C THR A 794 11.42 26.50 28.07
N ALA A 795 11.57 27.03 29.30
CA ALA A 795 10.82 28.21 29.78
C ALA A 795 11.36 28.77 31.12
N ALA A 796 12.13 28.02 31.91
CA ALA A 796 12.62 28.50 33.22
C ALA A 796 14.14 28.78 33.31
N ASN A 797 15.00 28.18 32.47
CA ASN A 797 16.47 28.23 32.66
C ASN A 797 17.31 28.54 31.39
N VAL A 798 16.69 28.97 30.28
CA VAL A 798 17.41 29.20 28.99
C VAL A 798 18.36 30.40 29.03
N SER A 799 18.18 31.31 29.99
CA SER A 799 19.05 32.47 30.17
C SER A 799 20.21 32.24 31.14
N THR A 800 20.33 31.05 31.75
CA THR A 800 21.35 30.80 32.82
C THR A 800 22.04 29.44 32.78
N SER A 801 21.70 28.48 31.91
CA SER A 801 22.45 27.21 31.87
C SER A 801 23.85 27.41 31.26
N SER A 802 24.89 27.32 32.08
CA SER A 802 26.30 27.36 31.64
C SER A 802 26.77 26.07 30.95
N GLU A 803 25.88 25.10 30.76
CA GLU A 803 26.22 23.76 30.27
C GLU A 803 26.35 23.72 28.75
N ALA A 804 27.31 22.92 28.28
CA ALA A 804 27.53 22.70 26.86
C ALA A 804 26.46 21.75 26.28
N SER A 805 26.01 22.03 25.06
CA SER A 805 25.00 21.23 24.37
C SER A 805 25.26 21.23 22.86
N LEU A 806 24.64 20.28 22.13
CA LEU A 806 24.66 20.27 20.67
C LEU A 806 23.84 21.45 20.13
N ARG A 807 24.45 22.22 19.23
CA ARG A 807 23.88 23.40 18.59
C ARG A 807 24.21 23.40 17.10
N GLU A 808 23.42 24.16 16.37
CA GLU A 808 23.55 24.34 14.93
C GLU A 808 23.87 25.82 14.66
N ILE A 809 24.84 26.06 13.79
CA ILE A 809 25.18 27.40 13.28
C ILE A 809 25.02 27.35 11.76
N THR A 810 24.27 28.30 11.20
CA THR A 810 24.08 28.44 9.75
C THR A 810 24.57 29.81 9.31
N LEU A 811 25.69 29.83 8.59
CA LEU A 811 26.27 31.05 8.03
C LEU A 811 25.84 31.18 6.58
N ARG A 812 25.07 32.23 6.27
CA ARG A 812 24.56 32.50 4.92
C ARG A 812 24.98 33.88 4.43
N ARG A 813 25.50 33.95 3.20
CA ARG A 813 25.82 35.21 2.50
C ARG A 813 25.41 35.10 1.03
N VAL A 814 24.69 36.09 0.52
CA VAL A 814 24.09 36.06 -0.82
C VAL A 814 24.68 37.16 -1.70
N GLY A 815 24.81 36.89 -3.00
CA GLY A 815 25.11 37.88 -4.03
C GLY A 815 26.57 38.32 -4.11
N ARG A 816 27.50 37.63 -3.44
CA ARG A 816 28.94 37.85 -3.56
C ARG A 816 29.72 36.53 -3.55
N PRO A 817 30.71 36.33 -4.43
CA PRO A 817 31.56 35.15 -4.40
C PRO A 817 32.63 35.24 -3.31
N LEU A 818 33.15 34.10 -2.87
CA LEU A 818 34.37 34.01 -2.07
C LEU A 818 35.62 34.08 -2.95
N ILE A 819 36.66 34.72 -2.41
CA ILE A 819 37.99 34.75 -3.01
C ILE A 819 38.72 33.46 -2.62
N ALA A 820 39.02 32.60 -3.61
CA ALA A 820 39.66 31.29 -3.42
C ALA A 820 40.95 31.35 -2.57
N ALA A 821 41.83 32.32 -2.85
CA ALA A 821 43.08 32.51 -2.10
C ALA A 821 42.85 32.83 -0.60
N ARG A 822 41.68 33.35 -0.22
CA ARG A 822 41.33 33.61 1.19
C ARG A 822 40.67 32.40 1.86
N LEU A 823 40.12 31.47 1.07
CA LEU A 823 39.58 30.20 1.54
C LEU A 823 40.69 29.15 1.74
N ALA A 824 41.73 29.17 0.91
CA ALA A 824 42.83 28.20 0.94
C ALA A 824 43.44 27.96 2.34
N PRO A 825 43.68 28.98 3.20
CA PRO A 825 44.20 28.75 4.55
C PRO A 825 43.27 27.91 5.45
N LEU A 826 41.97 27.86 5.16
CA LEU A 826 41.01 27.04 5.91
C LEU A 826 41.01 25.56 5.50
N LEU A 827 41.68 25.26 4.39
CA LEU A 827 41.90 23.88 3.91
C LEU A 827 43.17 23.27 4.47
N GLU A 828 44.03 24.07 5.12
CA GLU A 828 45.25 23.59 5.75
C GLU A 828 44.95 22.87 7.08
N ALA A 829 45.64 21.76 7.34
CA ALA A 829 45.46 20.98 8.55
C ALA A 829 45.60 21.85 9.82
N GLY A 830 44.56 21.84 10.66
CA GLY A 830 44.49 22.57 11.91
C GLY A 830 43.95 23.99 11.82
N ALA A 831 43.57 24.47 10.63
CA ALA A 831 43.11 25.85 10.42
C ALA A 831 41.93 26.25 11.32
N LEU A 832 41.03 25.32 11.63
CA LEU A 832 39.84 25.61 12.45
C LEU A 832 40.14 25.59 13.96
N ARG A 833 41.30 25.10 14.40
CA ARG A 833 41.66 25.04 15.83
C ARG A 833 41.72 26.41 16.48
N GLY A 834 42.10 27.44 15.72
CA GLY A 834 42.16 28.83 16.19
C GLY A 834 40.79 29.38 16.58
N CYS A 835 39.74 28.97 15.87
CA CYS A 835 38.37 29.45 16.05
C CYS A 835 37.60 28.62 17.10
N CYS A 836 38.04 27.40 17.38
CA CYS A 836 37.29 26.39 18.15
C CYS A 836 37.85 26.15 19.56
N ARG A 837 38.43 27.17 20.20
CA ARG A 837 39.11 27.00 21.50
C ARG A 837 38.17 26.57 22.64
N GLN A 838 36.89 26.93 22.56
CA GLN A 838 35.88 26.66 23.59
C GLN A 838 34.68 25.88 23.04
N ALA A 839 34.79 25.35 21.82
CA ALA A 839 33.70 24.72 21.10
C ALA A 839 34.23 23.57 20.25
N THR A 840 33.50 22.47 20.16
CA THR A 840 33.90 21.31 19.34
C THR A 840 33.00 21.26 18.11
N ILE A 841 33.56 21.51 16.93
CA ILE A 841 32.84 21.28 15.67
C ILE A 841 32.81 19.77 15.45
N LEU A 842 31.61 19.21 15.44
CA LEU A 842 31.41 17.78 15.25
C LEU A 842 31.19 17.44 13.77
N TRP A 843 30.54 18.33 13.04
CA TRP A 843 30.30 18.18 11.60
C TRP A 843 30.10 19.55 10.96
N ALA A 844 30.51 19.70 9.70
CA ALA A 844 30.15 20.85 8.89
C ALA A 844 30.07 20.50 7.42
N GLN A 845 29.11 21.13 6.73
CA GLN A 845 28.93 21.04 5.30
C GLN A 845 28.51 22.41 4.77
N GLY A 846 28.92 22.76 3.55
CA GLY A 846 28.50 23.99 2.92
C GLY A 846 28.63 23.99 1.41
N GLU A 847 27.91 24.89 0.78
CA GLU A 847 28.06 25.23 -0.62
C GLU A 847 28.58 26.66 -0.72
N VAL A 848 29.66 26.85 -1.46
CA VAL A 848 30.27 28.17 -1.66
C VAL A 848 30.38 28.53 -3.13
N TRP A 849 30.22 29.82 -3.40
CA TRP A 849 30.40 30.40 -4.72
C TRP A 849 31.82 30.96 -4.83
N LEU A 850 32.69 30.30 -5.59
CA LEU A 850 34.06 30.76 -5.82
C LEU A 850 34.16 31.70 -7.01
N ALA A 851 34.88 32.81 -6.85
CA ALA A 851 35.07 33.80 -7.92
C ALA A 851 35.88 33.23 -9.10
N SER A 852 36.90 32.42 -8.83
CA SER A 852 37.76 31.78 -9.84
C SER A 852 37.09 30.60 -10.55
N ARG A 853 36.04 30.01 -9.95
CA ARG A 853 35.36 28.80 -10.45
C ARG A 853 33.85 29.04 -10.58
N PRO A 854 33.41 29.92 -11.50
CA PRO A 854 32.01 30.36 -11.56
C PRO A 854 31.04 29.33 -12.18
N HIS A 855 31.56 28.20 -12.71
CA HIS A 855 30.81 27.16 -13.40
C HIS A 855 30.11 26.18 -12.45
N ALA A 856 30.71 25.92 -11.28
CA ALA A 856 30.21 24.99 -10.29
C ALA A 856 30.16 25.59 -8.88
N ARG A 857 29.38 24.96 -8.00
CA ARG A 857 29.43 25.20 -6.56
C ARG A 857 30.71 24.55 -6.01
N GLY A 858 31.33 25.15 -5.01
CA GLY A 858 32.34 24.47 -4.21
C GLY A 858 31.65 23.78 -3.05
N ALA A 859 31.82 22.46 -2.92
CA ALA A 859 31.30 21.70 -1.79
C ALA A 859 32.34 21.71 -0.66
N LEU A 860 32.03 22.36 0.45
CA LEU A 860 32.86 22.36 1.65
C LEU A 860 32.40 21.27 2.61
N THR A 861 33.32 20.45 3.10
CA THR A 861 33.07 19.44 4.13
C THR A 861 34.11 19.54 5.24
N LEU A 862 33.77 19.14 6.45
CA LEU A 862 34.73 19.11 7.56
C LEU A 862 35.61 17.86 7.49
N ASP A 863 36.92 18.02 7.37
CA ASP A 863 37.87 16.98 7.77
C ASP A 863 38.07 17.08 9.29
N ALA A 864 37.30 16.29 10.04
CA ALA A 864 37.36 16.27 11.50
C ALA A 864 38.72 15.81 12.03
N ARG A 865 39.44 14.94 11.29
CA ARG A 865 40.76 14.42 11.69
C ARG A 865 41.83 15.50 11.59
N SER A 866 41.82 16.24 10.50
CA SER A 866 42.77 17.34 10.27
C SER A 866 42.30 18.66 10.88
N CYS A 867 41.05 18.76 11.33
CA CYS A 867 40.43 19.99 11.83
C CYS A 867 40.51 21.15 10.83
N CYS A 868 40.18 20.87 9.56
CA CYS A 868 40.15 21.83 8.46
C CYS A 868 38.95 21.54 7.55
N PHE A 869 38.66 22.43 6.60
CA PHE A 869 37.71 22.12 5.54
C PHE A 869 38.39 21.33 4.41
N ALA A 870 37.65 20.44 3.78
CA ALA A 870 37.94 19.91 2.45
C ALA A 870 37.02 20.60 1.44
N LEU A 871 37.50 20.78 0.21
CA LEU A 871 36.79 21.49 -0.85
C LEU A 871 36.79 20.62 -2.11
N ASP A 872 35.60 20.18 -2.51
CA ASP A 872 35.38 19.36 -3.70
C ASP A 872 34.55 20.13 -4.75
N GLU A 873 34.59 19.67 -6.01
CA GLU A 873 33.70 20.20 -7.06
C GLU A 873 32.27 19.75 -6.77
N GLY A 874 31.36 20.71 -6.61
CA GLY A 874 29.94 20.48 -6.43
C GLY A 874 29.15 20.63 -7.74
N GLU A 875 27.82 20.64 -7.62
CA GLU A 875 26.92 20.73 -8.77
C GLU A 875 27.07 22.05 -9.55
N PRO A 876 26.91 22.03 -10.90
CA PRO A 876 26.95 23.22 -11.72
C PRO A 876 25.83 24.21 -11.36
N TRP A 877 26.10 25.51 -11.52
CA TRP A 877 25.06 26.53 -11.38
C TRP A 877 24.02 26.38 -12.51
N GLN A 878 22.74 26.56 -12.19
CA GLN A 878 21.70 26.46 -13.22
C GLN A 878 21.82 27.62 -14.22
N ALA A 879 21.57 27.36 -15.51
CA ALA A 879 21.76 28.35 -16.58
C ALA A 879 20.95 29.66 -16.41
N HIS A 880 19.89 29.63 -15.61
CA HIS A 880 19.01 30.78 -15.34
C HIS A 880 19.24 31.43 -13.97
N GLU A 881 20.18 30.93 -13.17
CA GLU A 881 20.44 31.44 -11.83
C GLU A 881 21.29 32.72 -11.88
N ALA A 882 20.67 33.86 -11.60
CA ALA A 882 21.34 35.15 -11.59
C ALA A 882 22.45 35.20 -10.52
N ALA A 883 23.60 35.79 -10.84
CA ALA A 883 24.72 35.93 -9.89
C ALA A 883 24.34 36.62 -8.56
N ALA A 884 23.33 37.50 -8.59
CA ALA A 884 22.80 38.17 -7.39
C ALA A 884 22.01 37.23 -6.46
N ALA A 885 21.51 36.10 -6.98
CA ALA A 885 20.78 35.09 -6.22
C ALA A 885 21.68 33.96 -5.70
N ARG A 886 22.94 33.88 -6.15
CA ARG A 886 23.89 32.86 -5.70
C ARG A 886 24.25 33.04 -4.24
N GLU A 887 24.42 31.93 -3.55
CA GLU A 887 24.57 31.89 -2.09
C GLU A 887 25.86 31.19 -1.68
N ASN A 888 26.38 31.58 -0.52
CA ASN A 888 27.37 30.85 0.24
C ASN A 888 26.68 30.44 1.54
N VAL A 889 26.58 29.14 1.79
CA VAL A 889 25.93 28.58 2.97
C VAL A 889 26.89 27.59 3.62
N ILE A 890 27.18 27.77 4.90
CA ILE A 890 27.95 26.82 5.70
C ILE A 890 27.13 26.48 6.94
N LEU A 891 26.83 25.19 7.09
CA LEU A 891 26.12 24.61 8.21
C LEU A 891 27.13 23.90 9.12
N LEU A 892 27.10 24.17 10.42
CA LEU A 892 27.96 23.54 11.41
C LEU A 892 27.14 22.97 12.57
N HIS A 893 27.42 21.72 12.93
CA HIS A 893 26.98 21.13 14.19
C HIS A 893 28.10 21.20 15.22
N VAL A 894 27.83 21.88 16.33
CA VAL A 894 28.85 22.26 17.32
C VAL A 894 28.39 21.89 18.72
N TRP A 895 29.30 21.32 19.49
CA TRP A 895 29.13 21.16 20.93
C TRP A 895 29.77 22.33 21.67
N ALA A 896 28.96 23.19 22.26
CA ALA A 896 29.43 24.42 22.91
C ALA A 896 28.49 24.90 24.01
N THR A 897 29.02 25.74 24.91
CA THR A 897 28.20 26.56 25.81
C THR A 897 27.57 27.72 25.01
N PRO A 898 26.48 28.35 25.49
CA PRO A 898 25.88 29.49 24.81
C PRO A 898 26.80 30.71 24.61
N ALA A 899 27.86 30.84 25.43
CA ALA A 899 28.86 31.89 25.28
C ALA A 899 29.87 31.54 24.17
N ALA A 900 30.43 30.33 24.21
CA ALA A 900 31.36 29.83 23.21
C ALA A 900 30.72 29.72 21.81
N LEU A 901 29.42 29.40 21.73
CA LEU A 901 28.68 29.36 20.47
C LEU A 901 28.64 30.73 19.79
N ARG A 902 28.34 31.79 20.57
CA ARG A 902 28.28 33.17 20.04
C ARG A 902 29.65 33.69 19.62
N GLU A 903 30.69 33.34 20.38
CA GLU A 903 32.08 33.65 20.01
C GLU A 903 32.47 32.97 18.69
N LEU A 904 32.15 31.68 18.54
CA LEU A 904 32.42 30.91 17.32
C LEU A 904 31.64 31.44 16.11
N GLU A 905 30.34 31.70 16.27
CA GLU A 905 29.49 32.26 15.21
C GLU A 905 30.00 33.63 14.75
N GLY A 906 30.40 34.50 15.68
CA GLY A 906 31.02 35.79 15.38
C GLY A 906 32.33 35.63 14.62
N ALA A 907 33.25 34.79 15.12
CA ALA A 907 34.56 34.57 14.50
C ALA A 907 34.45 33.97 13.08
N LEU A 908 33.58 32.98 12.88
CA LEU A 908 33.34 32.39 11.56
C LEU A 908 32.59 33.35 10.62
N GLY A 909 31.68 34.16 11.16
CA GLY A 909 30.98 35.19 10.39
C GLY A 909 31.93 36.27 9.87
N GLU A 910 32.80 36.81 10.74
CA GLU A 910 33.83 37.78 10.37
C GLU A 910 34.82 37.21 9.35
N MET A 911 35.20 35.95 9.52
CA MET A 911 36.05 35.23 8.58
C MET A 911 35.39 35.11 7.21
N LEU A 912 34.12 34.67 7.16
CA LEU A 912 33.36 34.56 5.91
C LEU A 912 33.19 35.92 5.23
N ASP A 913 32.88 36.96 6.00
CA ASP A 913 32.77 38.33 5.49
C ASP A 913 34.11 38.86 4.95
N GLY A 914 35.22 38.48 5.58
CA GLY A 914 36.58 38.75 5.11
C GLY A 914 36.95 38.02 3.81
N MET A 915 36.27 36.92 3.47
CA MET A 915 36.50 36.16 2.24
C MET A 915 35.69 36.67 1.03
N LEU A 916 34.64 37.47 1.25
CA LEU A 916 33.76 37.95 0.17
C LEU A 916 34.49 38.92 -0.79
N GLY A 917 34.39 38.63 -2.08
CA GLY A 917 34.84 39.48 -3.18
C GLY A 917 33.81 40.54 -3.60
N ARG A 918 34.20 41.39 -4.56
CA ARG A 918 33.26 42.31 -5.23
C ARG A 918 32.37 41.53 -6.20
N ALA A 919 31.12 41.99 -6.39
CA ALA A 919 30.14 41.33 -7.26
C ALA A 919 30.57 41.22 -8.74
N THR A 920 31.58 42.00 -9.16
CA THR A 920 32.27 41.90 -10.44
C THR A 920 33.78 41.88 -10.18
N PRO A 921 34.49 40.76 -10.38
CA PRO A 921 35.93 40.73 -10.20
C PRO A 921 36.60 41.55 -11.32
N PRO A 922 37.54 42.47 -11.03
CA PRO A 922 38.39 43.04 -12.06
C PRO A 922 39.21 41.90 -12.71
N ALA A 923 39.48 41.99 -14.01
CA ALA A 923 40.19 40.96 -14.78
C ALA A 923 41.58 40.58 -14.19
N SER A 924 42.14 41.40 -13.30
CA SER A 924 43.38 41.11 -12.56
C SER A 924 43.20 40.12 -11.41
N GLU A 925 42.02 39.98 -10.81
CA GLU A 925 41.73 39.00 -9.73
C GLU A 925 41.35 37.62 -10.29
N ALA A 926 40.86 37.55 -11.53
CA ALA A 926 40.57 36.29 -12.22
C ALA A 926 41.83 35.60 -12.79
N ALA A 927 42.96 36.32 -12.84
CA ALA A 927 44.22 35.85 -13.44
C ALA A 927 45.37 35.65 -12.44
N GLY A 928 45.13 35.90 -11.14
CA GLY A 928 46.08 35.53 -10.08
C GLY A 928 45.91 34.04 -9.72
N GLU A 929 47.00 33.36 -9.37
CA GLU A 929 46.97 31.98 -8.84
C GLU A 929 45.87 31.88 -7.77
N ASP A 930 44.82 31.09 -8.02
CA ASP A 930 43.67 30.98 -7.11
C ASP A 930 44.04 30.26 -5.79
N GLY A 931 45.29 29.78 -5.70
CA GLY A 931 45.88 29.11 -4.55
C GLY A 931 45.34 27.71 -4.29
N LEU A 932 44.41 27.24 -5.13
CA LEU A 932 43.72 25.96 -4.99
C LEU A 932 44.15 25.01 -6.13
N PRO A 933 44.30 23.70 -5.87
CA PRO A 933 44.54 22.73 -6.93
C PRO A 933 43.34 22.71 -7.91
N PRO A 934 43.54 22.35 -9.21
CA PRO A 934 42.42 22.09 -10.12
C PRO A 934 41.46 21.06 -9.51
N TRP A 935 40.23 21.00 -10.00
CA TRP A 935 39.25 20.02 -9.50
C TRP A 935 39.68 18.56 -9.71
N ASP A 936 40.49 18.31 -10.74
CA ASP A 936 41.03 16.99 -11.12
C ASP A 936 42.10 16.44 -10.16
#